data_AF-A0A1G0GYJ1-F1
#
_entry.id   AF-A0A1G0GYJ1-F1
#
_cell.length_a   1.000
_cell.length_b   1.000
_cell.length_c   1.000
_cell.angle_alpha   90.00
_cell.angle_beta   90.00
_cell.angle_gamma   90.00
#
_symmetry.space_group_name_H-M   'P 1'
#
loop_
_entity.id
_entity.type
_entity.pdbx_description
1 polymer ?
#
loop_
_entity_poly.entity_id
_entity_poly.type
_entity_poly.pdbx_seq_one_letter_code
_entity_poly.pdbx_strand_id
1 'polypeptide(L)'
;MPLNPSQEVEINFVIDPFFENFPLSENELILEVEELIRALKDKIDQTHRFYWLRECLIKSTHYFRLEKLAAYSITIGEVQTYILDRINYHLQSLANKANVPYLALPWHHANMIFDVIPQHHFTQIFTSKPAPYDGLSTLPLPADMGFIYSYTIISLPNDESDSANSQQSNQIQYTAYVQVKADCGDEHIYEETIELENVPYLNNDREEDQFTLRIESTARAKAEKFAANVAMNYLPHSNCKSELIRSRSARQIITYRYYFNSLVNNEIAPIELSNLSVYAGDILTDSVIVELIKMGICDFNSAKELTRSQKAIVIHPVYSSLLTQNLISMADIIDLENDRCKFLLQTPIAGLIQRKKLNFYQAITVPIYLEKILTNSLYLNFFAKENINWAEFCNIKDYQYPLLLENKFSSLCLNKQIDFKKINRLTDLAVFILEEYPHLVDWLEHKFFTLNELNYLDSNSFFDLHLRVYATRLHAIYCSTPYTINNQEDNVATLLDELPNVAIDCGIDINQVQQRFFQQLISIIRIDLATINRKLPLYDEILHKINHAEKAMQVDWRTLFNNIIKFVNDAHCQTNANRPISFLTKKQTQTSKYSFFYQKRQKIEKISLSKQEKKFCETLLKLANVTVNTQPISTAKSMSI
;
A
#
# COMPACT_ATOMS: atom_id res chain seq x y z
N MET A 1 3.48 38.55 -19.02
CA MET A 1 2.56 37.96 -20.01
C MET A 1 2.12 36.61 -19.49
N PRO A 2 0.84 36.22 -19.68
CA PRO A 2 0.38 34.92 -19.22
C PRO A 2 1.05 33.79 -20.02
N LEU A 3 1.33 32.68 -19.34
CA LEU A 3 1.70 31.42 -19.99
C LEU A 3 0.56 30.98 -20.90
N ASN A 4 0.88 30.21 -21.95
CA ASN A 4 -0.16 29.63 -22.78
C ASN A 4 -0.70 28.32 -22.16
N PRO A 5 -1.88 27.84 -22.58
CA PRO A 5 -2.52 26.67 -21.97
C PRO A 5 -1.66 25.40 -21.98
N SER A 6 -0.82 25.18 -22.99
CA SER A 6 0.05 24.00 -23.06
C SER A 6 1.16 24.04 -22.01
N GLN A 7 1.76 25.23 -21.81
CA GLN A 7 2.76 25.45 -20.77
C GLN A 7 2.17 25.31 -19.37
N GLU A 8 0.96 25.84 -19.19
CA GLU A 8 0.19 25.68 -17.95
C GLU A 8 -0.07 24.20 -17.63
N VAL A 9 -0.48 23.40 -18.62
CA VAL A 9 -0.71 21.96 -18.44
C VAL A 9 0.55 21.22 -18.00
N GLU A 10 1.71 21.53 -18.59
CA GLU A 10 2.97 20.90 -18.21
C GLU A 10 3.36 21.25 -16.76
N ILE A 11 3.23 22.52 -16.36
CA ILE A 11 3.51 22.94 -14.98
C ILE A 11 2.54 22.26 -14.02
N ASN A 12 1.24 22.26 -14.33
CA ASN A 12 0.21 21.68 -13.48
C ASN A 12 0.43 20.17 -13.27
N PHE A 13 0.84 19.44 -14.30
CA PHE A 13 1.14 18.01 -14.21
C PHE A 13 2.22 17.68 -13.17
N VAL A 14 3.21 18.56 -13.00
CA VAL A 14 4.31 18.37 -12.03
C VAL A 14 3.93 18.89 -10.64
N ILE A 15 3.21 20.00 -10.55
CA ILE A 15 2.93 20.70 -9.28
C ILE A 15 1.74 20.09 -8.52
N ASP A 16 0.70 19.65 -9.22
CA ASP A 16 -0.54 19.18 -8.58
C ASP A 16 -0.36 17.99 -7.61
N PRO A 17 0.45 16.96 -7.92
CA PRO A 17 0.62 15.80 -7.04
C PRO A 17 1.15 16.13 -5.64
N PHE A 18 1.85 17.26 -5.46
CA PHE A 18 2.36 17.67 -4.14
C PHE A 18 1.24 17.95 -3.14
N PHE A 19 0.02 18.24 -3.61
CA PHE A 19 -1.12 18.67 -2.80
C PHE A 19 -2.14 17.56 -2.52
N GLU A 20 -1.97 16.35 -3.07
CA GLU A 20 -2.93 15.24 -2.93
C GLU A 20 -3.06 14.72 -1.48
N ASN A 21 -2.00 14.86 -0.67
CA ASN A 21 -1.92 14.31 0.69
C ASN A 21 -1.80 15.40 1.79
N PHE A 22 -2.35 16.59 1.57
CA PHE A 22 -2.38 17.62 2.62
C PHE A 22 -3.39 17.27 3.73
N PRO A 23 -3.07 17.53 5.00
CA PRO A 23 -4.01 17.31 6.09
C PRO A 23 -5.23 18.24 5.95
N LEU A 24 -6.40 17.74 6.35
CA LEU A 24 -7.67 18.49 6.31
C LEU A 24 -8.12 18.99 7.69
N SER A 25 -7.36 18.71 8.74
CA SER A 25 -7.62 19.30 10.06
C SER A 25 -7.02 20.71 10.13
N GLU A 26 -7.71 21.64 10.79
CA GLU A 26 -7.32 23.07 10.81
C GLU A 26 -5.88 23.30 11.31
N ASN A 27 -5.54 22.75 12.47
CA ASN A 27 -4.22 22.94 13.08
C ASN A 27 -3.11 22.28 12.25
N GLU A 28 -3.33 21.08 11.70
CA GLU A 28 -2.32 20.41 10.88
C GLU A 28 -2.16 21.10 9.52
N LEU A 29 -3.24 21.61 8.92
CA LEU A 29 -3.17 22.37 7.67
C LEU A 29 -2.38 23.67 7.85
N ILE A 30 -2.61 24.42 8.93
CA ILE A 30 -1.86 25.64 9.24
C ILE A 30 -0.37 25.32 9.40
N LEU A 31 -0.03 24.31 10.21
CA LEU A 31 1.36 23.89 10.43
C LEU A 31 2.04 23.42 9.13
N GLU A 32 1.33 22.66 8.30
CA GLU A 32 1.87 22.19 7.01
C GLU A 32 2.12 23.35 6.05
N VAL A 33 1.27 24.39 6.07
CA VAL A 33 1.46 25.62 5.28
C VAL A 33 2.63 26.46 5.80
N GLU A 34 2.83 26.57 7.11
CA GLU A 34 4.04 27.20 7.68
C GLU A 34 5.30 26.47 7.22
N GLU A 35 5.26 25.14 7.23
CA GLU A 35 6.37 24.30 6.80
C GLU A 35 6.64 24.42 5.29
N LEU A 36 5.58 24.55 4.47
CA LEU A 36 5.70 24.85 3.04
C LEU A 36 6.35 26.22 2.82
N ILE A 37 5.93 27.27 3.54
CA ILE A 37 6.52 28.61 3.43
C ILE A 37 8.00 28.57 3.79
N ARG A 38 8.35 27.92 4.90
CA ARG A 38 9.74 27.73 5.34
C ARG A 38 10.55 27.00 4.28
N ALA A 39 10.01 25.92 3.73
CA ALA A 39 10.66 25.14 2.67
C ALA A 39 10.92 25.94 1.40
N LEU A 40 10.00 26.82 0.99
CA LEU A 40 10.16 27.62 -0.22
C LEU A 40 11.15 28.79 -0.03
N LYS A 41 11.25 29.34 1.18
CA LYS A 41 12.17 30.45 1.51
C LYS A 41 13.58 29.98 1.85
N ASP A 42 13.70 28.93 2.64
CA ASP A 42 14.98 28.49 3.20
C ASP A 42 15.61 27.35 2.41
N LYS A 43 16.89 27.09 2.66
CA LYS A 43 17.55 25.89 2.16
C LYS A 43 17.15 24.70 3.04
N ILE A 44 16.53 23.71 2.44
CA ILE A 44 16.10 22.46 3.11
C ILE A 44 16.89 21.27 2.55
N ASP A 45 16.97 20.20 3.33
CA ASP A 45 17.59 18.95 2.90
C ASP A 45 16.74 18.19 1.88
N GLN A 46 17.35 17.23 1.17
CA GLN A 46 16.68 16.39 0.18
C GLN A 46 15.60 15.46 0.76
N THR A 47 15.64 15.20 2.06
CA THR A 47 14.68 14.32 2.74
C THR A 47 13.39 15.06 3.13
N HIS A 48 13.40 16.38 3.05
CA HIS A 48 12.26 17.23 3.36
C HIS A 48 11.13 17.06 2.32
N ARG A 49 9.89 16.93 2.77
CA ARG A 49 8.71 16.67 1.92
C ARG A 49 8.57 17.65 0.75
N PHE A 50 8.82 18.94 1.00
CA PHE A 50 8.71 20.01 0.01
C PHE A 50 10.00 20.31 -0.76
N TYR A 51 11.05 19.50 -0.62
CA TYR A 51 12.32 19.71 -1.31
C TYR A 51 12.14 19.81 -2.83
N TRP A 52 11.43 18.85 -3.43
CA TRP A 52 11.25 18.82 -4.89
C TRP A 52 10.38 19.97 -5.41
N LEU A 53 9.34 20.34 -4.66
CA LEU A 53 8.51 21.51 -5.01
C LEU A 53 9.34 22.81 -5.02
N ARG A 54 10.22 22.96 -4.03
CA ARG A 54 11.19 24.06 -3.97
C ARG A 54 12.15 24.03 -5.15
N GLU A 55 12.69 22.87 -5.53
CA GLU A 55 13.61 22.75 -6.66
C GLU A 55 12.92 23.06 -8.00
N CYS A 56 11.66 22.64 -8.18
CA CYS A 56 10.83 23.03 -9.33
C CYS A 56 10.65 24.55 -9.40
N LEU A 57 10.50 25.23 -8.26
CA LEU A 57 10.40 26.69 -8.21
C LEU A 57 11.75 27.36 -8.53
N ILE A 58 12.80 27.05 -7.77
CA ILE A 58 14.08 27.77 -7.83
C ILE A 58 14.87 27.46 -9.10
N LYS A 59 14.79 26.21 -9.60
CA LYS A 59 15.49 25.75 -10.80
C LYS A 59 14.49 25.38 -11.90
N SER A 60 13.43 26.16 -12.05
CA SER A 60 12.34 25.92 -13.02
C SER A 60 12.83 25.60 -14.44
N THR A 61 13.88 26.29 -14.91
CA THR A 61 14.53 26.01 -16.21
C THR A 61 14.98 24.57 -16.39
N HIS A 62 15.25 23.83 -15.33
CA HIS A 62 15.78 22.48 -15.44
C HIS A 62 14.71 21.39 -15.34
N TYR A 63 13.51 21.74 -14.84
CA TYR A 63 12.43 20.79 -14.58
C TYR A 63 11.28 20.90 -15.59
N PHE A 64 11.20 22.00 -16.35
CA PHE A 64 10.14 22.23 -17.33
C PHE A 64 10.71 22.51 -18.72
N ARG A 65 10.06 21.99 -19.76
CA ARG A 65 10.46 22.12 -21.18
C ARG A 65 9.51 23.04 -21.95
N LEU A 66 9.38 24.27 -21.46
CA LEU A 66 8.32 25.20 -21.88
C LEU A 66 8.60 25.97 -23.17
N GLU A 67 9.84 25.97 -23.66
CA GLU A 67 10.24 26.72 -24.88
C GLU A 67 9.68 26.12 -26.16
N LYS A 68 9.47 24.80 -26.20
CA LYS A 68 8.94 24.12 -27.39
C LYS A 68 7.45 24.37 -27.61
N LEU A 69 6.81 25.11 -26.70
CA LEU A 69 5.36 25.22 -26.61
C LEU A 69 4.84 26.64 -26.87
N ALA A 70 5.66 27.64 -27.20
CA ALA A 70 5.20 29.04 -27.36
C ALA A 70 5.79 29.81 -28.57
N ALA A 71 4.95 30.65 -29.17
CA ALA A 71 5.30 31.62 -30.22
C ALA A 71 6.04 32.89 -29.72
N TYR A 72 6.15 33.06 -28.40
CA TYR A 72 6.77 34.23 -27.76
C TYR A 72 7.68 33.81 -26.60
N SER A 73 8.72 34.59 -26.33
CA SER A 73 9.65 34.36 -25.23
C SER A 73 8.96 34.64 -23.89
N ILE A 74 8.91 33.64 -23.01
CA ILE A 74 8.53 33.78 -21.60
C ILE A 74 9.77 33.97 -20.74
N THR A 75 9.62 34.54 -19.55
CA THR A 75 10.72 34.77 -18.60
C THR A 75 10.71 33.75 -17.45
N ILE A 76 11.85 33.57 -16.80
CA ILE A 76 11.96 32.69 -15.62
C ILE A 76 11.02 33.16 -14.50
N GLY A 77 10.93 34.47 -14.28
CA GLY A 77 10.06 35.05 -13.26
C GLY A 77 8.58 34.78 -13.53
N GLU A 78 8.14 34.81 -14.78
CA GLU A 78 6.75 34.48 -15.15
C GLU A 78 6.40 33.02 -14.86
N VAL A 79 7.30 32.07 -15.17
CA VAL A 79 7.12 30.66 -14.84
C VAL A 79 7.05 30.45 -13.33
N GLN A 80 7.96 31.06 -12.58
CA GLN A 80 7.99 30.96 -11.12
C GLN A 80 6.75 31.58 -10.47
N THR A 81 6.25 32.68 -11.04
CA THR A 81 5.02 33.33 -10.58
C THR A 81 3.84 32.39 -10.78
N TYR A 82 3.73 31.73 -11.92
CA TYR A 82 2.66 30.78 -12.17
C TYR A 82 2.72 29.54 -11.27
N ILE A 83 3.91 29.05 -10.93
CA ILE A 83 4.06 27.99 -9.93
C ILE A 83 3.47 28.45 -8.58
N LEU A 84 3.78 29.67 -8.13
CA LEU A 84 3.20 30.23 -6.90
C LEU A 84 1.69 30.46 -7.00
N ASP A 85 1.19 30.90 -8.16
CA ASP A 85 -0.25 31.01 -8.43
C ASP A 85 -0.94 29.65 -8.30
N ARG A 86 -0.31 28.60 -8.82
CA ARG A 86 -0.84 27.23 -8.75
C ARG A 86 -0.84 26.69 -7.33
N ILE A 87 0.21 26.95 -6.55
CA ILE A 87 0.26 26.63 -5.12
C ILE A 87 -0.86 27.37 -4.38
N ASN A 88 -1.01 28.67 -4.62
CA ASN A 88 -2.06 29.50 -4.02
C ASN A 88 -3.46 28.96 -4.33
N TYR A 89 -3.71 28.53 -5.57
CA TYR A 89 -4.97 27.89 -5.98
C TYR A 89 -5.25 26.60 -5.18
N HIS A 90 -4.25 25.74 -5.01
CA HIS A 90 -4.41 24.51 -4.21
C HIS A 90 -4.64 24.79 -2.74
N LEU A 91 -3.95 25.77 -2.15
CA LEU A 91 -4.16 26.15 -0.76
C LEU A 91 -5.57 26.72 -0.52
N GLN A 92 -6.11 27.51 -1.46
CA GLN A 92 -7.51 27.96 -1.40
C GLN A 92 -8.48 26.77 -1.47
N SER A 93 -8.23 25.82 -2.37
CA SER A 93 -9.04 24.60 -2.50
C SER A 93 -9.00 23.75 -1.23
N LEU A 94 -7.81 23.58 -0.62
CA LEU A 94 -7.62 22.85 0.62
C LEU A 94 -8.27 23.54 1.83
N ALA A 95 -8.13 24.86 1.95
CA ALA A 95 -8.80 25.65 2.99
C ALA A 95 -10.33 25.48 2.91
N ASN A 96 -10.89 25.55 1.70
CA ASN A 96 -12.32 25.31 1.48
C ASN A 96 -12.72 23.87 1.86
N LYS A 97 -11.94 22.85 1.49
CA LYS A 97 -12.21 21.44 1.85
C LYS A 97 -12.13 21.18 3.36
N ALA A 98 -11.20 21.85 4.04
CA ALA A 98 -10.99 21.75 5.48
C ALA A 98 -11.95 22.64 6.30
N ASN A 99 -12.81 23.44 5.64
CA ASN A 99 -13.65 24.48 6.27
C ASN A 99 -12.85 25.50 7.10
N VAL A 100 -11.63 25.83 6.67
CA VAL A 100 -10.76 26.83 7.28
C VAL A 100 -10.83 28.12 6.47
N PRO A 101 -11.05 29.31 7.08
CA PRO A 101 -10.96 30.57 6.34
C PRO A 101 -9.58 30.73 5.70
N TYR A 102 -9.52 31.01 4.39
CA TYR A 102 -8.23 31.15 3.69
C TYR A 102 -7.30 32.20 4.33
N LEU A 103 -7.87 33.26 4.89
CA LEU A 103 -7.14 34.31 5.62
C LEU A 103 -6.49 33.83 6.92
N ALA A 104 -6.88 32.67 7.45
CA ALA A 104 -6.26 32.04 8.61
C ALA A 104 -4.99 31.26 8.25
N LEU A 105 -4.77 30.95 6.96
CA LEU A 105 -3.51 30.36 6.52
C LEU A 105 -2.42 31.45 6.51
N PRO A 106 -1.19 31.15 6.96
CA PRO A 106 -0.08 32.11 6.95
C PRO A 106 0.48 32.40 5.54
N TRP A 107 -0.24 32.02 4.49
CA TRP A 107 0.16 32.19 3.10
C TRP A 107 -0.24 33.57 2.57
N HIS A 108 0.78 34.38 2.26
CA HIS A 108 0.60 35.68 1.63
C HIS A 108 1.20 35.68 0.23
N HIS A 109 0.37 35.40 -0.78
CA HIS A 109 0.81 35.21 -2.17
C HIS A 109 1.71 36.33 -2.71
N ALA A 110 1.30 37.59 -2.52
CA ALA A 110 2.09 38.74 -2.96
C ALA A 110 3.48 38.77 -2.30
N ASN A 111 3.55 38.51 -0.99
CA ASN A 111 4.82 38.46 -0.26
C ASN A 111 5.68 37.30 -0.75
N MET A 112 5.09 36.14 -1.04
CA MET A 112 5.85 34.98 -1.56
C MET A 112 6.50 35.27 -2.92
N ILE A 113 5.81 36.00 -3.81
CA ILE A 113 6.41 36.45 -5.08
C ILE A 113 7.63 37.34 -4.81
N PHE A 114 7.49 38.34 -3.94
CA PHE A 114 8.57 39.27 -3.62
C PHE A 114 9.74 38.63 -2.85
N ASP A 115 9.43 37.69 -1.96
CA ASP A 115 10.41 37.08 -1.06
C ASP A 115 11.21 35.95 -1.74
N VAL A 116 10.60 35.21 -2.67
CA VAL A 116 11.18 33.99 -3.25
C VAL A 116 11.69 34.18 -4.67
N ILE A 117 11.12 35.09 -5.46
CA ILE A 117 11.50 35.29 -6.86
C ILE A 117 12.46 36.49 -6.99
N PRO A 118 13.74 36.27 -7.34
CA PRO A 118 14.67 37.37 -7.58
C PRO A 118 14.21 38.28 -8.73
N GLN A 119 14.25 39.60 -8.53
CA GLN A 119 13.77 40.58 -9.53
C GLN A 119 14.40 40.40 -10.93
N HIS A 120 15.66 39.98 -11.01
CA HIS A 120 16.35 39.77 -12.28
C HIS A 120 15.77 38.61 -13.11
N HIS A 121 15.07 37.64 -12.50
CA HIS A 121 14.43 36.54 -13.22
C HIS A 121 13.29 37.00 -14.14
N PHE A 122 12.65 38.14 -13.86
CA PHE A 122 11.64 38.74 -14.74
C PHE A 122 12.22 39.37 -16.01
N THR A 123 13.55 39.46 -16.12
CA THR A 123 14.24 39.93 -17.33
C THR A 123 14.98 38.80 -18.07
N GLN A 124 15.09 37.63 -17.45
CA GLN A 124 15.77 36.47 -18.05
C GLN A 124 14.78 35.62 -18.83
N ILE A 125 15.05 35.41 -20.11
CA ILE A 125 14.28 34.48 -20.94
C ILE A 125 14.40 33.07 -20.35
N PHE A 126 13.28 32.36 -20.30
CA PHE A 126 13.24 30.97 -19.88
C PHE A 126 13.88 30.12 -20.98
N THR A 127 15.04 29.55 -20.66
CA THR A 127 15.68 28.52 -21.48
C THR A 127 15.85 27.27 -20.66
N SER A 128 15.22 26.20 -21.12
CA SER A 128 15.23 24.84 -20.61
C SER A 128 16.67 24.37 -20.57
N LYS A 129 17.11 24.01 -19.38
CA LYS A 129 18.42 23.46 -19.12
C LYS A 129 18.26 21.96 -18.86
N PRO A 130 19.29 21.15 -19.15
CA PRO A 130 19.31 19.78 -18.67
C PRO A 130 19.15 19.77 -17.14
N ALA A 131 18.37 18.81 -16.60
CA ALA A 131 18.14 18.65 -15.16
C ALA A 131 19.45 18.78 -14.35
N PRO A 132 19.49 19.50 -13.21
CA PRO A 132 20.70 19.57 -12.41
C PRO A 132 20.94 18.18 -11.85
N TYR A 133 22.19 17.73 -11.89
CA TYR A 133 22.62 16.51 -11.25
C TYR A 133 22.18 16.47 -9.77
N ASP A 134 21.25 15.59 -9.43
CA ASP A 134 20.73 15.43 -8.06
C ASP A 134 21.39 14.28 -7.29
N GLY A 135 22.33 13.58 -7.94
CA GLY A 135 23.08 12.46 -7.37
C GLY A 135 22.25 11.19 -7.12
N LEU A 136 20.94 11.19 -7.38
CA LEU A 136 20.04 10.11 -6.95
C LEU A 136 19.03 9.64 -8.01
N SER A 137 18.85 10.35 -9.13
CA SER A 137 18.02 9.86 -10.22
C SER A 137 18.67 10.09 -11.58
N THR A 138 19.08 8.98 -12.21
CA THR A 138 19.87 8.90 -13.44
C THR A 138 21.23 9.59 -13.34
N LEU A 139 22.29 8.81 -13.51
CA LEU A 139 23.64 9.34 -13.70
C LEU A 139 23.57 10.50 -14.72
N PRO A 140 23.98 11.73 -14.38
CA PRO A 140 24.25 12.73 -15.38
C PRO A 140 25.33 12.08 -16.21
N LEU A 141 25.11 12.06 -17.50
CA LEU A 141 26.16 11.67 -18.40
C LEU A 141 27.29 12.70 -18.21
N PRO A 142 28.51 12.33 -17.76
CA PRO A 142 29.67 13.20 -17.89
C PRO A 142 29.71 13.80 -19.30
N ALA A 143 30.35 14.96 -19.49
CA ALA A 143 30.58 15.53 -20.83
C ALA A 143 31.22 14.51 -21.79
N ASP A 144 31.87 13.47 -21.24
CA ASP A 144 32.51 12.34 -21.92
C ASP A 144 31.57 11.15 -22.23
N MET A 145 30.25 11.30 -22.04
CA MET A 145 29.22 10.28 -22.26
C MET A 145 28.25 10.65 -23.39
N GLY A 146 28.70 11.53 -24.28
CA GLY A 146 28.02 11.79 -25.54
C GLY A 146 28.41 10.76 -26.60
N PHE A 147 27.64 10.75 -27.68
CA PHE A 147 28.16 10.25 -28.94
C PHE A 147 29.33 11.15 -29.38
N ILE A 148 30.23 10.60 -30.19
CA ILE A 148 31.28 11.38 -30.87
C ILE A 148 30.69 12.34 -31.92
N TYR A 149 29.37 12.39 -32.06
CA TYR A 149 28.68 13.23 -33.02
C TYR A 149 27.52 14.00 -32.39
N SER A 150 27.23 15.13 -33.01
CA SER A 150 26.01 15.90 -32.81
C SER A 150 25.32 16.08 -34.17
N TYR A 151 24.01 16.28 -34.16
CA TYR A 151 23.30 16.58 -35.39
C TYR A 151 22.16 17.56 -35.17
N THR A 152 21.87 18.34 -36.20
CA THR A 152 20.75 19.27 -36.26
C THR A 152 19.98 19.04 -37.55
N ILE A 153 18.66 18.96 -37.45
CA ILE A 153 17.78 18.89 -38.60
C ILE A 153 17.50 20.31 -39.05
N ILE A 154 17.70 20.60 -40.33
CA ILE A 154 17.43 21.89 -40.93
C ILE A 154 16.59 21.70 -42.19
N SER A 155 15.76 22.69 -42.50
CA SER A 155 14.98 22.72 -43.75
C SER A 155 15.55 23.83 -44.63
N LEU A 156 16.00 23.48 -45.84
CA LEU A 156 16.51 24.44 -46.81
C LEU A 156 15.60 24.50 -48.04
N PRO A 157 15.42 25.67 -48.66
CA PRO A 157 14.68 25.77 -49.91
C PRO A 157 15.43 25.04 -51.03
N ASN A 158 14.72 24.33 -51.91
CA ASN A 158 15.30 23.74 -53.11
C ASN A 158 15.70 24.86 -54.08
N ASP A 159 17.01 25.02 -54.30
CA ASP A 159 17.56 25.99 -55.26
C ASP A 159 17.46 25.53 -56.73
N GLU A 160 16.81 24.40 -57.01
CA GLU A 160 16.51 23.98 -58.39
C GLU A 160 15.30 24.72 -58.96
N SER A 161 15.47 26.01 -59.26
CA SER A 161 14.58 26.76 -60.15
C SER A 161 15.32 27.30 -61.36
N ASP A 162 16.11 26.45 -62.02
CA ASP A 162 16.54 26.65 -63.41
C ASP A 162 15.61 25.87 -64.36
N SER A 163 14.34 26.28 -64.40
CA SER A 163 13.52 26.00 -65.59
C SER A 163 12.50 27.09 -65.80
N ALA A 164 12.81 27.94 -66.77
CA ALA A 164 11.86 28.81 -67.44
C ALA A 164 10.69 27.97 -67.96
N ASN A 165 9.56 27.97 -67.24
CA ASN A 165 8.18 27.94 -67.73
C ASN A 165 7.22 27.44 -66.65
N SER A 166 6.40 28.33 -66.11
CA SER A 166 4.94 28.25 -66.03
C SER A 166 4.37 28.88 -64.75
N GLN A 167 3.33 29.68 -64.94
CA GLN A 167 2.64 30.50 -63.95
C GLN A 167 1.71 29.66 -63.06
N GLN A 168 2.23 28.72 -62.29
CA GLN A 168 1.46 28.00 -61.28
C GLN A 168 2.23 28.00 -59.95
N SER A 169 1.73 28.81 -59.01
CA SER A 169 2.10 28.87 -57.59
C SER A 169 3.60 28.77 -57.28
N ASN A 170 4.23 29.91 -57.02
CA ASN A 170 5.55 30.01 -56.36
C ASN A 170 5.49 29.47 -54.91
N GLN A 171 5.26 28.17 -54.73
CA GLN A 171 5.49 27.50 -53.46
C GLN A 171 6.95 27.04 -53.47
N ILE A 172 7.77 27.69 -52.64
CA ILE A 172 9.14 27.27 -52.39
C ILE A 172 9.07 25.88 -51.74
N GLN A 173 9.54 24.86 -52.46
CA GLN A 173 9.64 23.51 -51.92
C GLN A 173 10.86 23.43 -51.01
N TYR A 174 10.68 22.96 -49.78
CA TYR A 174 11.78 22.77 -48.83
C TYR A 174 12.20 21.31 -48.82
N THR A 175 13.49 21.07 -48.60
CA THR A 175 14.05 19.75 -48.35
C THR A 175 14.67 19.74 -46.96
N ALA A 176 14.37 18.69 -46.20
CA ALA A 176 14.97 18.48 -44.89
C ALA A 176 16.37 17.87 -45.06
N TYR A 177 17.33 18.41 -44.32
CA TYR A 177 18.70 17.93 -44.24
C TYR A 177 19.05 17.64 -42.78
N VAL A 178 19.99 16.73 -42.57
CA VAL A 178 20.68 16.58 -41.28
C VAL A 178 22.10 17.12 -41.43
N GLN A 179 22.42 18.15 -40.66
CA GLN A 179 23.79 18.61 -40.47
C GLN A 179 24.40 17.79 -39.34
N VAL A 180 25.49 17.11 -39.62
CA VAL A 180 26.17 16.21 -38.68
C VAL A 180 27.55 16.76 -38.40
N LYS A 181 27.94 16.84 -37.13
CA LYS A 181 29.30 17.15 -36.71
C LYS A 181 29.87 15.96 -35.96
N ALA A 182 30.95 15.37 -36.45
CA ALA A 182 31.64 14.25 -35.81
C ALA A 182 33.02 14.69 -35.34
N ASP A 183 33.31 14.46 -34.05
CA ASP A 183 34.55 14.81 -33.37
C ASP A 183 35.19 13.53 -32.81
N CYS A 184 36.35 13.17 -33.37
CA CYS A 184 37.11 11.98 -32.97
C CYS A 184 38.34 12.32 -32.09
N GLY A 185 38.48 13.56 -31.59
CA GLY A 185 39.54 13.95 -30.64
C GLY A 185 40.85 14.51 -31.24
N ASP A 186 41.03 14.49 -32.56
CA ASP A 186 42.28 14.92 -33.23
C ASP A 186 42.24 16.37 -33.76
N GLU A 187 41.69 17.30 -32.98
CA GLU A 187 41.57 18.75 -33.29
C GLU A 187 40.72 19.10 -34.53
N HIS A 188 40.21 18.11 -35.27
CA HIS A 188 39.40 18.30 -36.47
C HIS A 188 37.98 17.79 -36.25
N ILE A 189 37.01 18.68 -36.45
CA ILE A 189 35.58 18.35 -36.47
C ILE A 189 35.18 18.13 -37.93
N TYR A 190 34.63 16.96 -38.22
CA TYR A 190 34.10 16.62 -39.54
C TYR A 190 32.64 17.03 -39.63
N GLU A 191 32.29 17.81 -40.65
CA GLU A 191 30.92 18.26 -40.87
C GLU A 191 30.40 17.76 -42.23
N GLU A 192 29.18 17.22 -42.25
CA GLU A 192 28.48 16.85 -43.48
C GLU A 192 27.01 17.26 -43.40
N THR A 193 26.44 17.70 -44.53
CA THR A 193 25.01 17.96 -44.67
C THR A 193 24.40 16.86 -45.54
N ILE A 194 23.52 16.04 -44.96
CA ILE A 194 22.96 14.86 -45.61
C ILE A 194 21.47 15.11 -45.85
N GLU A 195 21.06 15.04 -47.11
CA GLU A 195 19.65 15.14 -47.51
C GLU A 195 18.81 14.03 -46.86
N LEU A 196 17.63 14.36 -46.32
CA LEU A 196 16.70 13.41 -45.71
C LEU A 196 15.54 13.10 -46.64
N GLU A 197 14.58 14.03 -46.71
CA GLU A 197 13.38 13.94 -47.52
C GLU A 197 12.78 15.34 -47.76
N ASN A 198 11.95 15.46 -48.80
CA ASN A 198 11.20 16.68 -49.08
C ASN A 198 10.23 16.99 -47.94
N VAL A 199 10.18 18.24 -47.51
CA VAL A 199 9.24 18.74 -46.50
C VAL A 199 7.86 18.85 -47.16
N PRO A 200 6.81 18.18 -46.63
CA PRO A 200 5.46 18.34 -47.14
C PRO A 200 4.97 19.78 -46.91
N TYR A 201 3.83 20.16 -47.50
CA TYR A 201 3.24 21.45 -47.18
C TYR A 201 2.69 21.42 -45.75
N LEU A 202 3.37 22.15 -44.85
CA LEU A 202 3.04 22.25 -43.43
C LEU A 202 2.31 23.57 -43.18
N ASN A 203 1.10 23.51 -42.61
CA ASN A 203 0.23 24.67 -42.41
C ASN A 203 0.35 25.31 -41.02
N ASN A 204 0.98 24.61 -40.08
CA ASN A 204 1.08 25.01 -38.68
C ASN A 204 2.23 24.26 -37.98
N ASP A 205 2.65 24.80 -36.83
CA ASP A 205 3.75 24.29 -36.03
C ASP A 205 3.54 22.84 -35.56
N ARG A 206 2.29 22.42 -35.33
CA ARG A 206 1.98 21.04 -34.95
C ARG A 206 2.29 20.06 -36.08
N GLU A 207 2.03 20.44 -37.33
CA GLU A 207 2.41 19.64 -38.50
C GLU A 207 3.93 19.59 -38.66
N GLU A 208 4.64 20.68 -38.38
CA GLU A 208 6.11 20.75 -38.39
C GLU A 208 6.76 19.90 -37.29
N ASP A 209 6.21 19.92 -36.08
CA ASP A 209 6.63 19.06 -34.98
C ASP A 209 6.42 17.57 -35.32
N GLN A 210 5.24 17.24 -35.87
CA GLN A 210 4.93 15.87 -36.28
C GLN A 210 5.86 15.40 -37.41
N PHE A 211 6.17 16.27 -38.37
CA PHE A 211 7.12 15.97 -39.42
C PHE A 211 8.53 15.77 -38.85
N THR A 212 9.00 16.66 -37.98
CA THR A 212 10.31 16.58 -37.33
C THR A 212 10.46 15.28 -36.54
N LEU A 213 9.46 14.92 -35.72
CA LEU A 213 9.41 13.66 -34.98
C LEU A 213 9.45 12.44 -35.91
N ARG A 214 8.80 12.51 -37.08
CA ARG A 214 8.81 11.43 -38.08
C ARG A 214 10.21 11.23 -38.68
N ILE A 215 10.92 12.32 -38.98
CA ILE A 215 12.23 12.25 -39.64
C ILE A 215 13.40 12.07 -38.67
N GLU A 216 13.20 12.32 -37.37
CA GLU A 216 14.25 12.27 -36.35
C GLU A 216 14.98 10.92 -36.32
N SER A 217 14.25 9.80 -36.40
CA SER A 217 14.88 8.47 -36.41
C SER A 217 15.76 8.25 -37.66
N THR A 218 15.34 8.78 -38.80
CA THR A 218 16.08 8.69 -40.07
C THR A 218 17.30 9.60 -40.03
N ALA A 219 17.15 10.83 -39.55
CA ALA A 219 18.23 11.78 -39.34
C ALA A 219 19.31 11.20 -38.43
N ARG A 220 18.90 10.65 -37.28
CA ARG A 220 19.81 9.99 -36.33
C ARG A 220 20.56 8.82 -36.97
N ALA A 221 19.87 7.97 -37.73
CA ALA A 221 20.51 6.82 -38.39
C ALA A 221 21.52 7.25 -39.46
N LYS A 222 21.24 8.31 -40.23
CA LYS A 222 22.20 8.87 -41.20
C LYS A 222 23.39 9.52 -40.50
N ALA A 223 23.15 10.29 -39.44
CA ALA A 223 24.19 10.92 -38.62
C ALA A 223 25.13 9.89 -37.98
N GLU A 224 24.56 8.86 -37.36
CA GLU A 224 25.32 7.74 -36.78
C GLU A 224 26.16 7.01 -37.84
N LYS A 225 25.61 6.79 -39.04
CA LYS A 225 26.35 6.14 -40.14
C LYS A 225 27.53 6.99 -40.61
N PHE A 226 27.34 8.30 -40.76
CA PHE A 226 28.43 9.22 -41.09
C PHE A 226 29.50 9.21 -40.01
N ALA A 227 29.11 9.41 -38.76
CA ALA A 227 30.04 9.42 -37.63
C ALA A 227 30.81 8.10 -37.51
N ALA A 228 30.16 6.96 -37.71
CA ALA A 228 30.82 5.66 -37.72
C ALA A 228 31.85 5.56 -38.86
N ASN A 229 31.55 6.03 -40.07
CA ASN A 229 32.51 6.04 -41.17
C ASN A 229 33.75 6.88 -40.85
N VAL A 230 33.55 8.05 -40.24
CA VAL A 230 34.66 8.92 -39.80
C VAL A 230 35.49 8.21 -38.73
N ALA A 231 34.85 7.67 -37.68
CA ALA A 231 35.51 6.93 -36.60
C ALA A 231 36.35 5.75 -37.09
N MET A 232 35.88 5.02 -38.11
CA MET A 232 36.58 3.86 -38.68
C MET A 232 37.93 4.22 -39.32
N ASN A 233 38.20 5.48 -39.62
CA ASN A 233 39.51 5.93 -40.12
C ASN A 233 40.57 5.97 -39.00
N TYR A 234 40.14 6.11 -37.75
CA TYR A 234 40.99 6.20 -36.57
C TYR A 234 41.20 4.86 -35.87
N LEU A 235 40.30 3.91 -36.09
CA LEU A 235 40.43 2.57 -35.53
C LEU A 235 41.57 1.78 -36.20
N PRO A 236 42.31 0.95 -35.45
CA PRO A 236 43.36 0.09 -35.99
C PRO A 236 42.87 -0.73 -37.19
N HIS A 237 43.77 -1.04 -38.13
CA HIS A 237 43.41 -1.77 -39.35
C HIS A 237 42.72 -3.12 -39.02
N SER A 238 41.40 -3.14 -39.14
CA SER A 238 40.59 -4.35 -39.00
C SER A 238 40.12 -4.84 -40.37
N ASN A 239 40.20 -6.15 -40.63
CA ASN A 239 39.64 -6.73 -41.86
C ASN A 239 38.10 -6.66 -41.90
N CYS A 240 37.45 -6.31 -40.78
CA CYS A 240 36.00 -6.29 -40.61
C CYS A 240 35.36 -4.90 -40.84
N LYS A 241 36.06 -3.91 -41.42
CA LYS A 241 35.54 -2.52 -41.50
C LYS A 241 34.15 -2.44 -42.14
N SER A 242 33.95 -3.15 -43.24
CA SER A 242 32.68 -3.14 -43.99
C SER A 242 31.53 -3.80 -43.23
N GLU A 243 31.81 -4.81 -42.41
CA GLU A 243 30.82 -5.49 -41.57
C GLU A 243 30.38 -4.61 -40.40
N LEU A 244 31.33 -3.93 -39.76
CA LEU A 244 31.07 -3.01 -38.64
C LEU A 244 30.20 -1.82 -39.05
N ILE A 245 30.47 -1.22 -40.21
CA ILE A 245 29.65 -0.11 -40.73
C ILE A 245 28.23 -0.58 -41.11
N ARG A 246 28.07 -1.84 -41.52
CA ARG A 246 26.76 -2.41 -41.86
C ARG A 246 25.93 -2.74 -40.62
N SER A 247 26.55 -3.21 -39.55
CA SER A 247 25.88 -3.54 -38.29
C SER A 247 25.43 -2.29 -37.53
N ARG A 248 24.13 -2.16 -37.27
CA ARG A 248 23.58 -1.04 -36.49
C ARG A 248 24.17 -0.97 -35.09
N SER A 249 24.25 -2.11 -34.39
CA SER A 249 24.78 -2.20 -33.03
C SER A 249 26.24 -1.77 -32.97
N ALA A 250 27.04 -2.22 -33.94
CA ALA A 250 28.45 -1.84 -34.04
C ALA A 250 28.61 -0.34 -34.27
N ARG A 251 27.82 0.27 -35.16
CA ARG A 251 27.83 1.72 -35.37
C ARG A 251 27.45 2.49 -34.10
N GLN A 252 26.40 2.08 -33.39
CA GLN A 252 26.01 2.69 -32.12
C GLN A 252 27.15 2.67 -31.10
N ILE A 253 27.85 1.54 -30.97
CA ILE A 253 28.97 1.39 -30.04
C ILE A 253 30.20 2.19 -30.50
N ILE A 254 30.60 2.07 -31.76
CA ILE A 254 31.76 2.80 -32.33
C ILE A 254 31.56 4.31 -32.22
N THR A 255 30.33 4.80 -32.34
CA THR A 255 30.03 6.23 -32.24
C THR A 255 29.82 6.70 -30.81
N TYR A 256 29.85 5.81 -29.83
CA TYR A 256 29.77 6.18 -28.42
C TYR A 256 31.18 6.48 -27.90
N ARG A 257 31.41 7.68 -27.34
CA ARG A 257 32.77 8.21 -27.04
C ARG A 257 33.62 7.26 -26.19
N TYR A 258 33.03 6.67 -25.15
CA TYR A 258 33.73 5.73 -24.29
C TYR A 258 34.28 4.51 -25.06
N TYR A 259 33.41 3.79 -25.77
CA TYR A 259 33.83 2.62 -26.53
C TYR A 259 34.72 2.97 -27.72
N PHE A 260 34.51 4.12 -28.36
CA PHE A 260 35.43 4.63 -29.38
C PHE A 260 36.86 4.70 -28.84
N ASN A 261 37.05 5.34 -27.68
CA ASN A 261 38.36 5.45 -27.04
C ASN A 261 38.92 4.08 -26.66
N SER A 262 38.10 3.17 -26.11
CA SER A 262 38.52 1.80 -25.80
C SER A 262 38.92 1.00 -27.05
N LEU A 263 38.25 1.21 -28.20
CA LEU A 263 38.62 0.59 -29.47
C LEU A 263 39.94 1.16 -30.03
N VAL A 264 40.14 2.49 -29.94
CA VAL A 264 41.40 3.15 -30.34
C VAL A 264 42.57 2.63 -29.50
N ASN A 265 42.33 2.41 -28.21
CA ASN A 265 43.32 1.88 -27.27
C ASN A 265 43.49 0.35 -27.32
N ASN A 266 42.79 -0.36 -28.21
CA ASN A 266 42.76 -1.83 -28.31
C ASN A 266 42.31 -2.57 -27.03
N GLU A 267 41.50 -1.94 -26.18
CA GLU A 267 40.89 -2.59 -25.01
C GLU A 267 39.73 -3.51 -25.41
N ILE A 268 39.03 -3.16 -26.51
CA ILE A 268 37.97 -3.96 -27.11
C ILE A 268 38.40 -4.34 -28.53
N ALA A 269 38.30 -5.62 -28.88
CA ALA A 269 38.63 -6.06 -30.22
C ALA A 269 37.48 -5.70 -31.20
N PRO A 270 37.73 -5.06 -32.35
CA PRO A 270 36.67 -4.69 -33.29
C PRO A 270 35.81 -5.89 -33.76
N ILE A 271 36.39 -7.09 -33.81
CA ILE A 271 35.66 -8.31 -34.21
C ILE A 271 34.58 -8.72 -33.21
N GLU A 272 34.65 -8.29 -31.95
CA GLU A 272 33.60 -8.56 -30.96
C GLU A 272 32.30 -7.79 -31.27
N LEU A 273 32.40 -6.69 -32.01
CA LEU A 273 31.26 -5.83 -32.34
C LEU A 273 30.46 -6.33 -33.54
N SER A 274 31.06 -7.09 -34.45
CA SER A 274 30.42 -7.50 -35.71
C SER A 274 29.21 -8.41 -35.49
N ASN A 275 29.22 -9.21 -34.42
CA ASN A 275 28.21 -10.21 -34.10
C ASN A 275 27.18 -9.74 -33.06
N LEU A 276 27.19 -8.46 -32.67
CA LEU A 276 26.26 -7.95 -31.66
C LEU A 276 24.85 -7.79 -32.21
N SER A 277 23.88 -8.36 -31.50
CA SER A 277 22.47 -8.10 -31.76
C SER A 277 22.15 -6.60 -31.57
N VAL A 278 21.13 -6.10 -32.27
CA VAL A 278 20.66 -4.70 -32.11
C VAL A 278 20.33 -4.42 -30.64
N TYR A 279 19.70 -5.40 -29.99
CA TYR A 279 19.36 -5.29 -28.59
C TYR A 279 20.60 -5.13 -27.69
N ALA A 280 21.66 -5.93 -27.92
CA ALA A 280 22.92 -5.79 -27.19
C ALA A 280 23.56 -4.40 -27.38
N GLY A 281 23.48 -3.83 -28.59
CA GLY A 281 23.89 -2.45 -28.84
C GLY A 281 23.13 -1.44 -27.99
N ASP A 282 21.81 -1.59 -27.89
CA ASP A 282 20.94 -0.75 -27.05
C ASP A 282 21.17 -0.96 -25.54
N ILE A 283 21.69 -2.11 -25.08
CA ILE A 283 22.12 -2.29 -23.68
C ILE A 283 23.45 -1.58 -23.45
N LEU A 284 24.44 -1.85 -24.30
CA LEU A 284 25.79 -1.38 -24.14
C LEU A 284 25.89 0.14 -24.23
N THR A 285 25.00 0.80 -24.97
CA THR A 285 24.95 2.27 -25.07
C THR A 285 24.04 2.94 -24.05
N ASP A 286 23.45 2.17 -23.13
CA ASP A 286 22.66 2.70 -22.01
C ASP A 286 23.57 3.41 -21.01
N SER A 287 23.20 4.63 -20.62
CA SER A 287 24.00 5.50 -19.76
C SER A 287 24.43 4.82 -18.45
N VAL A 288 23.50 4.10 -17.81
CA VAL A 288 23.77 3.46 -16.53
C VAL A 288 24.69 2.26 -16.71
N ILE A 289 24.50 1.48 -17.77
CA ILE A 289 25.34 0.32 -18.07
C ILE A 289 26.77 0.75 -18.40
N VAL A 290 26.92 1.78 -19.24
CA VAL A 290 28.25 2.31 -19.58
C VAL A 290 28.99 2.76 -18.33
N GLU A 291 28.32 3.45 -17.41
CA GLU A 291 28.95 3.89 -16.18
C GLU A 291 29.38 2.71 -15.29
N LEU A 292 28.52 1.69 -15.16
CA LEU A 292 28.88 0.48 -14.42
C LEU A 292 30.07 -0.24 -15.07
N ILE A 293 30.21 -0.18 -16.40
CA ILE A 293 31.37 -0.70 -17.12
C ILE A 293 32.62 0.14 -16.84
N LYS A 294 32.53 1.46 -16.90
CA LYS A 294 33.63 2.39 -16.56
C LYS A 294 34.14 2.19 -15.13
N MET A 295 33.22 1.96 -14.19
CA MET A 295 33.53 1.67 -12.79
C MET A 295 34.10 0.26 -12.57
N GLY A 296 34.11 -0.60 -13.59
CA GLY A 296 34.56 -1.99 -13.50
C GLY A 296 33.61 -2.90 -12.69
N ILE A 297 32.37 -2.47 -12.45
CA ILE A 297 31.35 -3.23 -11.73
C ILE A 297 30.68 -4.25 -12.67
N CYS A 298 30.52 -3.88 -13.94
CA CYS A 298 29.99 -4.74 -14.99
C CYS A 298 31.03 -4.86 -16.10
N ASP A 299 31.29 -6.06 -16.61
CA ASP A 299 32.15 -6.22 -17.78
C ASP A 299 31.32 -6.17 -19.08
N PHE A 300 31.99 -5.89 -20.20
CA PHE A 300 31.37 -5.77 -21.51
C PHE A 300 30.66 -7.05 -21.96
N ASN A 301 31.20 -8.22 -21.63
CA ASN A 301 30.65 -9.52 -22.02
C ASN A 301 29.40 -9.88 -21.22
N SER A 302 29.40 -9.57 -19.93
CA SER A 302 28.24 -9.70 -19.06
C SER A 302 27.11 -8.76 -19.51
N ALA A 303 27.44 -7.50 -19.80
CA ALA A 303 26.46 -6.49 -20.20
C ALA A 303 25.72 -6.83 -21.50
N LYS A 304 26.43 -7.33 -22.52
CA LYS A 304 25.84 -7.65 -23.84
C LYS A 304 24.88 -8.85 -23.80
N GLU A 305 24.99 -9.70 -22.78
CA GLU A 305 24.18 -10.92 -22.62
C GLU A 305 22.95 -10.72 -21.72
N LEU A 306 22.80 -9.54 -21.11
CA LEU A 306 21.65 -9.23 -20.26
C LEU A 306 20.33 -9.37 -21.03
N THR A 307 19.37 -10.05 -20.40
CA THR A 307 17.99 -10.07 -20.90
C THR A 307 17.29 -8.73 -20.64
N ARG A 308 16.12 -8.52 -21.25
CA ARG A 308 15.29 -7.30 -21.03
C ARG A 308 14.99 -7.02 -19.58
N SER A 309 14.63 -8.04 -18.83
CA SER A 309 14.23 -7.88 -17.43
C SER A 309 15.43 -7.69 -16.53
N GLN A 310 16.57 -8.33 -16.83
CA GLN A 310 17.83 -8.09 -16.13
C GLN A 310 18.36 -6.68 -16.39
N LYS A 311 18.36 -6.22 -17.66
CA LYS A 311 18.68 -4.82 -17.99
C LYS A 311 17.83 -3.87 -17.16
N ALA A 312 16.52 -4.11 -17.11
CA ALA A 312 15.60 -3.26 -16.35
C ALA A 312 15.96 -3.20 -14.85
N ILE A 313 16.41 -4.30 -14.23
CA ILE A 313 16.94 -4.26 -12.86
C ILE A 313 18.19 -3.39 -12.80
N VAL A 314 19.18 -3.64 -13.66
CA VAL A 314 20.48 -2.97 -13.59
C VAL A 314 20.34 -1.44 -13.74
N ILE A 315 19.48 -0.99 -14.65
CA ILE A 315 19.25 0.45 -14.87
C ILE A 315 18.31 1.07 -13.83
N HIS A 316 17.59 0.27 -13.05
CA HIS A 316 16.67 0.78 -12.04
C HIS A 316 17.46 1.42 -10.88
N PRO A 317 17.12 2.66 -10.46
CA PRO A 317 17.96 3.45 -9.55
C PRO A 317 18.33 2.73 -8.24
N VAL A 318 17.37 2.01 -7.65
CA VAL A 318 17.59 1.26 -6.40
C VAL A 318 18.68 0.20 -6.57
N TYR A 319 18.62 -0.62 -7.62
CA TYR A 319 19.56 -1.73 -7.81
C TYR A 319 20.90 -1.25 -8.36
N SER A 320 20.90 -0.24 -9.24
CA SER A 320 22.12 0.46 -9.67
C SER A 320 22.88 1.05 -8.46
N SER A 321 22.17 1.63 -7.50
CA SER A 321 22.77 2.12 -6.25
C SER A 321 23.36 0.98 -5.41
N LEU A 322 22.71 -0.18 -5.34
CA LEU A 322 23.25 -1.34 -4.63
C LEU A 322 24.52 -1.91 -5.30
N LEU A 323 24.56 -1.96 -6.64
CA LEU A 323 25.72 -2.38 -7.42
C LEU A 323 26.90 -1.44 -7.19
N THR A 324 26.69 -0.12 -7.28
CA THR A 324 27.73 0.89 -7.07
C THR A 324 28.27 0.91 -5.64
N GLN A 325 27.46 0.51 -4.66
CA GLN A 325 27.89 0.33 -3.27
C GLN A 325 28.54 -1.04 -2.99
N ASN A 326 28.68 -1.91 -4.00
CA ASN A 326 29.14 -3.30 -3.86
C ASN A 326 28.33 -4.12 -2.84
N LEU A 327 27.05 -3.80 -2.66
CA LEU A 327 26.14 -4.56 -1.79
C LEU A 327 25.55 -5.78 -2.51
N ILE A 328 25.54 -5.74 -3.84
CA ILE A 328 25.20 -6.85 -4.74
C ILE A 328 26.20 -6.85 -5.89
N SER A 329 26.35 -7.99 -6.57
CA SER A 329 27.20 -8.15 -7.75
C SER A 329 26.36 -8.28 -9.02
N MET A 330 27.00 -8.09 -10.18
CA MET A 330 26.35 -8.34 -11.47
C MET A 330 25.95 -9.81 -11.65
N ALA A 331 26.75 -10.75 -11.14
CA ALA A 331 26.42 -12.18 -11.18
C ALA A 331 25.09 -12.48 -10.48
N ASP A 332 24.82 -11.81 -9.35
CA ASP A 332 23.56 -11.97 -8.62
C ASP A 332 22.32 -11.56 -9.44
N ILE A 333 22.48 -10.71 -10.47
CA ILE A 333 21.39 -10.27 -11.36
C ILE A 333 21.32 -11.16 -12.61
N ILE A 334 22.46 -11.57 -13.16
CA ILE A 334 22.54 -12.41 -14.37
C ILE A 334 21.91 -13.78 -14.13
N ASP A 335 22.02 -14.32 -12.91
CA ASP A 335 21.45 -15.61 -12.55
C ASP A 335 19.93 -15.56 -12.28
N LEU A 336 19.30 -14.37 -12.34
CA LEU A 336 17.86 -14.23 -12.08
C LEU A 336 17.01 -14.63 -13.28
N GLU A 337 16.01 -15.46 -13.00
CA GLU A 337 14.92 -15.74 -13.93
C GLU A 337 14.05 -14.50 -14.20
N ASN A 338 13.38 -14.51 -15.34
CA ASN A 338 12.56 -13.40 -15.80
C ASN A 338 11.44 -13.01 -14.81
N ASP A 339 10.73 -13.98 -14.24
CA ASP A 339 9.63 -13.68 -13.32
C ASP A 339 10.14 -13.15 -11.97
N ARG A 340 11.31 -13.62 -11.53
CA ARG A 340 12.00 -13.03 -10.38
C ARG A 340 12.40 -11.59 -10.66
N CYS A 341 12.84 -11.28 -11.88
CA CYS A 341 13.17 -9.91 -12.25
C CYS A 341 11.95 -9.00 -12.22
N LYS A 342 10.81 -9.45 -12.78
CA LYS A 342 9.55 -8.69 -12.74
C LYS A 342 9.10 -8.43 -11.30
N PHE A 343 9.22 -9.44 -10.43
CA PHE A 343 8.92 -9.31 -9.00
C PHE A 343 9.79 -8.23 -8.34
N LEU A 344 11.11 -8.26 -8.54
CA LEU A 344 12.01 -7.25 -7.97
C LEU A 344 11.73 -5.84 -8.53
N LEU A 345 11.31 -5.72 -9.78
CA LEU A 345 11.00 -4.43 -10.41
C LEU A 345 9.71 -3.78 -9.90
N GLN A 346 8.94 -4.45 -9.06
CA GLN A 346 7.74 -3.85 -8.50
C GLN A 346 8.08 -2.73 -7.51
N THR A 347 7.39 -1.61 -7.66
CA THR A 347 7.59 -0.41 -6.83
C THR A 347 7.53 -0.71 -5.32
N PRO A 348 6.58 -1.51 -4.81
CA PRO A 348 6.57 -1.91 -3.40
C PRO A 348 7.87 -2.57 -2.92
N ILE A 349 8.40 -3.49 -3.73
CA ILE A 349 9.58 -4.29 -3.37
C ILE A 349 10.83 -3.43 -3.44
N ALA A 350 11.01 -2.70 -4.55
CA ALA A 350 12.11 -1.75 -4.70
C ALA A 350 12.09 -0.67 -3.59
N GLY A 351 10.90 -0.20 -3.20
CA GLY A 351 10.73 0.77 -2.11
C GLY A 351 11.11 0.21 -0.74
N LEU A 352 10.78 -1.04 -0.44
CA LEU A 352 11.23 -1.71 0.80
C LEU A 352 12.75 -1.88 0.82
N ILE A 353 13.36 -2.16 -0.33
CA ILE A 353 14.82 -2.27 -0.48
C ILE A 353 15.51 -0.92 -0.28
N GLN A 354 15.00 0.12 -0.94
CA GLN A 354 15.50 1.49 -0.80
C GLN A 354 15.47 1.97 0.66
N ARG A 355 14.40 1.62 1.40
CA ARG A 355 14.25 1.94 2.83
C ARG A 355 15.05 1.02 3.76
N LYS A 356 15.84 0.09 3.21
CA LYS A 356 16.60 -0.94 3.95
C LYS A 356 15.73 -1.81 4.86
N LYS A 357 14.44 -1.93 4.54
CA LYS A 357 13.48 -2.78 5.26
C LYS A 357 13.54 -4.22 4.78
N LEU A 358 13.86 -4.43 3.52
CA LEU A 358 14.10 -5.73 2.87
C LEU A 358 15.45 -5.64 2.17
N ASN A 359 16.38 -6.58 2.36
CA ASN A 359 17.61 -6.58 1.55
C ASN A 359 17.40 -7.36 0.24
N PHE A 360 18.30 -7.17 -0.73
CA PHE A 360 18.19 -7.79 -2.05
C PHE A 360 18.14 -9.32 -1.99
N TYR A 361 19.03 -9.95 -1.22
CA TYR A 361 19.07 -11.42 -1.09
C TYR A 361 17.82 -11.97 -0.41
N GLN A 362 17.27 -11.26 0.59
CA GLN A 362 15.98 -11.60 1.18
C GLN A 362 14.85 -11.50 0.14
N ALA A 363 14.83 -10.44 -0.67
CA ALA A 363 13.81 -10.26 -1.71
C ALA A 363 13.84 -11.42 -2.74
N ILE A 364 15.01 -11.93 -3.09
CA ILE A 364 15.15 -13.10 -3.97
C ILE A 364 14.53 -14.35 -3.34
N THR A 365 14.67 -14.53 -2.02
CA THR A 365 14.12 -15.70 -1.31
C THR A 365 12.61 -15.65 -1.11
N VAL A 366 11.96 -14.50 -1.27
CA VAL A 366 10.50 -14.41 -1.10
C VAL A 366 9.80 -15.23 -2.19
N PRO A 367 8.90 -16.18 -1.86
CA PRO A 367 8.12 -16.88 -2.86
C PRO A 367 7.27 -15.92 -3.73
N ILE A 368 7.27 -16.13 -5.05
CA ILE A 368 6.60 -15.20 -6.00
C ILE A 368 5.10 -15.08 -5.71
N TYR A 369 4.42 -16.15 -5.27
CA TYR A 369 2.98 -16.06 -4.96
C TYR A 369 2.65 -15.10 -3.81
N LEU A 370 3.61 -14.77 -2.93
CA LEU A 370 3.42 -13.78 -1.86
C LEU A 370 3.43 -12.33 -2.37
N GLU A 371 3.66 -12.11 -3.67
CA GLU A 371 3.63 -10.81 -4.33
C GLU A 371 2.38 -9.99 -3.99
N LYS A 372 1.19 -10.61 -3.98
CA LYS A 372 -0.04 -9.87 -3.67
C LYS A 372 -0.07 -9.35 -2.23
N ILE A 373 0.60 -10.00 -1.29
CA ILE A 373 0.70 -9.49 0.08
C ILE A 373 1.64 -8.27 0.11
N LEU A 374 2.77 -8.34 -0.59
CA LEU A 374 3.74 -7.23 -0.66
C LEU A 374 3.20 -6.00 -1.38
N THR A 375 2.30 -6.21 -2.33
CA THR A 375 1.65 -5.14 -3.10
C THR A 375 0.31 -4.68 -2.49
N ASN A 376 -0.21 -5.39 -1.49
CA ASN A 376 -1.43 -4.99 -0.78
C ASN A 376 -1.17 -3.74 0.07
N SER A 377 -2.03 -2.73 -0.09
CA SER A 377 -1.90 -1.44 0.60
C SER A 377 -1.91 -1.53 2.12
N LEU A 378 -2.63 -2.51 2.69
CA LEU A 378 -2.68 -2.76 4.12
C LEU A 378 -1.32 -3.20 4.66
N TYR A 379 -0.67 -4.16 3.98
CA TYR A 379 0.62 -4.69 4.38
C TYR A 379 1.80 -3.80 4.01
N LEU A 380 1.70 -3.04 2.91
CA LEU A 380 2.76 -2.14 2.46
C LEU A 380 3.18 -1.16 3.58
N ASN A 381 2.19 -0.54 4.22
CA ASN A 381 2.41 0.39 5.32
C ASN A 381 3.02 -0.29 6.55
N PHE A 382 2.60 -1.53 6.82
CA PHE A 382 3.13 -2.33 7.92
C PHE A 382 4.59 -2.71 7.67
N PHE A 383 4.92 -3.25 6.50
CA PHE A 383 6.30 -3.59 6.12
C PHE A 383 7.24 -2.38 6.07
N ALA A 384 6.71 -1.21 5.68
CA ALA A 384 7.48 0.03 5.69
C ALA A 384 7.82 0.54 7.09
N LYS A 385 6.94 0.31 8.08
CA LYS A 385 7.10 0.83 9.45
C LYS A 385 7.83 -0.16 10.35
N GLU A 386 7.44 -1.42 10.28
CA GLU A 386 7.88 -2.46 11.21
C GLU A 386 9.20 -3.11 10.80
N ASN A 387 9.82 -3.86 11.72
CA ASN A 387 10.98 -4.69 11.43
C ASN A 387 10.52 -6.14 11.29
N ILE A 388 10.40 -6.59 10.05
CA ILE A 388 9.83 -7.89 9.71
C ILE A 388 10.91 -8.96 9.77
N ASN A 389 10.57 -10.11 10.35
CA ASN A 389 11.37 -11.32 10.21
C ASN A 389 11.10 -11.94 8.84
N TRP A 390 11.87 -11.53 7.83
CA TRP A 390 11.72 -12.03 6.46
C TRP A 390 11.90 -13.52 6.33
N ALA A 391 12.72 -14.16 7.17
CA ALA A 391 12.86 -15.62 7.15
C ALA A 391 11.55 -16.32 7.56
N GLU A 392 10.80 -15.73 8.50
CA GLU A 392 9.47 -16.24 8.84
C GLU A 392 8.45 -15.93 7.73
N PHE A 393 8.49 -14.73 7.14
CA PHE A 393 7.60 -14.38 6.03
C PHE A 393 7.80 -15.31 4.80
N CYS A 394 9.05 -15.58 4.42
CA CYS A 394 9.35 -16.45 3.28
C CYS A 394 8.94 -17.92 3.50
N ASN A 395 8.70 -18.33 4.75
CA ASN A 395 8.28 -19.69 5.10
C ASN A 395 6.75 -19.89 5.05
N ILE A 396 5.98 -18.84 4.77
CA ILE A 396 4.53 -18.94 4.54
C ILE A 396 4.32 -19.82 3.33
N LYS A 397 3.45 -20.82 3.45
CA LYS A 397 3.15 -21.78 2.38
C LYS A 397 1.99 -21.32 1.51
N ASP A 398 1.90 -21.88 0.30
CA ASP A 398 0.91 -21.52 -0.71
C ASP A 398 -0.54 -21.62 -0.19
N TYR A 399 -0.86 -22.63 0.63
CA TYR A 399 -2.20 -22.79 1.21
C TYR A 399 -2.51 -21.80 2.34
N GLN A 400 -1.50 -21.19 2.98
CA GLN A 400 -1.68 -20.21 4.07
C GLN A 400 -1.84 -18.78 3.54
N TYR A 401 -1.39 -18.54 2.31
CA TYR A 401 -1.42 -17.24 1.65
C TYR A 401 -2.83 -16.63 1.48
N PRO A 402 -3.89 -17.38 1.09
CA PRO A 402 -5.22 -16.82 0.93
C PRO A 402 -5.76 -16.19 2.21
N LEU A 403 -5.54 -16.87 3.35
CA LEU A 403 -5.92 -16.38 4.68
C LEU A 403 -5.31 -15.01 4.99
N LEU A 404 -4.05 -14.77 4.59
CA LEU A 404 -3.38 -13.49 4.79
C LEU A 404 -3.94 -12.37 3.93
N LEU A 405 -4.69 -12.66 2.85
CA LEU A 405 -5.35 -11.63 2.05
C LEU A 405 -6.72 -11.23 2.61
N GLU A 406 -7.27 -11.98 3.56
CA GLU A 406 -8.53 -11.63 4.20
C GLU A 406 -8.37 -10.42 5.11
N ASN A 407 -9.30 -9.46 5.03
CA ASN A 407 -9.21 -8.20 5.76
C ASN A 407 -9.14 -8.38 7.29
N LYS A 408 -9.93 -9.32 7.84
CA LYS A 408 -9.95 -9.59 9.29
C LYS A 408 -8.61 -10.18 9.75
N PHE A 409 -8.12 -11.21 9.07
CA PHE A 409 -6.85 -11.85 9.43
C PHE A 409 -5.66 -10.92 9.20
N SER A 410 -5.72 -10.10 8.15
CA SER A 410 -4.76 -9.01 7.92
C SER A 410 -4.75 -8.05 9.11
N SER A 411 -5.90 -7.59 9.59
CA SER A 411 -5.99 -6.72 10.76
C SER A 411 -5.31 -7.34 11.99
N LEU A 412 -5.49 -8.64 12.23
CA LEU A 412 -4.83 -9.35 13.34
C LEU A 412 -3.30 -9.34 13.21
N CYS A 413 -2.78 -9.48 11.99
CA CYS A 413 -1.35 -9.40 11.72
C CYS A 413 -0.81 -7.98 11.90
N LEU A 414 -1.50 -6.99 11.33
CA LEU A 414 -1.13 -5.56 11.40
C LEU A 414 -1.14 -5.03 12.84
N ASN A 415 -2.09 -5.50 13.65
CA ASN A 415 -2.21 -5.20 15.08
C ASN A 415 -1.27 -6.04 15.97
N LYS A 416 -0.36 -6.83 15.37
CA LYS A 416 0.62 -7.69 16.06
C LYS A 416 -0.01 -8.71 17.03
N GLN A 417 -1.26 -9.09 16.81
CA GLN A 417 -1.91 -10.15 17.59
C GLN A 417 -1.45 -11.53 17.12
N ILE A 418 -1.23 -11.66 15.80
CA ILE A 418 -0.68 -12.84 15.14
C ILE A 418 0.62 -12.43 14.43
N ASP A 419 1.67 -13.25 14.59
CA ASP A 419 2.94 -13.10 13.89
C ASP A 419 3.09 -14.18 12.80
N PHE A 420 4.00 -13.97 11.85
CA PHE A 420 4.24 -14.92 10.76
C PHE A 420 4.72 -16.28 11.28
N LYS A 421 5.41 -16.33 12.42
CA LYS A 421 5.82 -17.59 13.08
C LYS A 421 4.63 -18.47 13.46
N LYS A 422 3.57 -17.89 14.02
CA LYS A 422 2.33 -18.60 14.36
C LYS A 422 1.63 -19.08 13.09
N ILE A 423 1.61 -18.27 12.03
CA ILE A 423 1.01 -18.63 10.75
C ILE A 423 1.73 -19.83 10.13
N ASN A 424 3.06 -19.83 10.13
CA ASN A 424 3.86 -20.95 9.60
C ASN A 424 3.61 -22.28 10.31
N ARG A 425 3.06 -22.26 11.53
CA ARG A 425 2.70 -23.47 12.29
C ARG A 425 1.32 -24.01 11.93
N LEU A 426 0.52 -23.28 11.15
CA LEU A 426 -0.81 -23.74 10.73
C LEU A 426 -0.71 -24.91 9.78
N THR A 427 -1.41 -25.99 10.10
CA THR A 427 -1.64 -27.11 9.19
C THR A 427 -2.69 -26.74 8.13
N ASP A 428 -2.72 -27.47 7.02
CA ASP A 428 -3.72 -27.30 5.95
C ASP A 428 -5.15 -27.42 6.51
N LEU A 429 -5.37 -28.36 7.44
CA LEU A 429 -6.63 -28.52 8.15
C LEU A 429 -7.00 -27.28 8.97
N ALA A 430 -6.05 -26.67 9.68
CA ALA A 430 -6.32 -25.49 10.49
C ALA A 430 -6.66 -24.26 9.61
N VAL A 431 -6.04 -24.14 8.44
CA VAL A 431 -6.41 -23.09 7.46
C VAL A 431 -7.80 -23.34 6.91
N PHE A 432 -8.10 -24.58 6.48
CA PHE A 432 -9.44 -24.97 6.02
C PHE A 432 -10.53 -24.66 7.05
N ILE A 433 -10.29 -24.96 8.34
CA ILE A 433 -11.22 -24.62 9.43
C ILE A 433 -11.44 -23.11 9.53
N LEU A 434 -10.41 -22.28 9.36
CA LEU A 434 -10.58 -20.82 9.39
C LEU A 434 -11.36 -20.28 8.19
N GLU A 435 -11.16 -20.88 7.01
CA GLU A 435 -11.86 -20.52 5.78
C GLU A 435 -13.35 -20.93 5.83
N GLU A 436 -13.65 -22.15 6.31
CA GLU A 436 -15.02 -22.65 6.43
C GLU A 436 -15.81 -21.98 7.57
N TYR A 437 -15.12 -21.56 8.65
CA TYR A 437 -15.74 -20.94 9.81
C TYR A 437 -15.16 -19.53 10.10
N PRO A 438 -15.49 -18.50 9.31
CA PRO A 438 -14.90 -17.16 9.43
C PRO A 438 -15.09 -16.47 10.80
N HIS A 439 -16.12 -16.86 11.55
CA HIS A 439 -16.38 -16.34 12.90
C HIS A 439 -15.27 -16.71 13.91
N LEU A 440 -14.48 -17.75 13.63
CA LEU A 440 -13.32 -18.12 14.43
C LEU A 440 -12.23 -17.04 14.43
N VAL A 441 -12.15 -16.22 13.38
CA VAL A 441 -11.20 -15.09 13.33
C VAL A 441 -11.58 -14.03 14.36
N ASP A 442 -12.88 -13.76 14.56
CA ASP A 442 -13.36 -12.85 15.61
C ASP A 442 -13.02 -13.41 17.01
N TRP A 443 -13.10 -14.73 17.16
CA TRP A 443 -12.76 -15.38 18.42
C TRP A 443 -11.28 -15.36 18.73
N LEU A 444 -10.42 -15.42 17.70
CA LEU A 444 -8.98 -15.18 17.82
C LEU A 444 -8.69 -13.76 18.27
N GLU A 445 -9.39 -12.76 17.73
CA GLU A 445 -9.24 -11.35 18.13
C GLU A 445 -9.52 -11.14 19.61
N HIS A 446 -10.58 -11.78 20.12
CA HIS A 446 -10.94 -11.76 21.53
C HIS A 446 -10.15 -12.74 22.41
N LYS A 447 -9.18 -13.45 21.84
CA LYS A 447 -8.30 -14.40 22.54
C LYS A 447 -9.04 -15.52 23.25
N PHE A 448 -10.17 -15.98 22.72
CA PHE A 448 -10.87 -17.14 23.28
C PHE A 448 -10.09 -18.44 23.10
N PHE A 449 -9.20 -18.47 22.10
CA PHE A 449 -8.25 -19.55 21.89
C PHE A 449 -6.99 -19.02 21.21
N THR A 450 -5.96 -19.86 21.15
CA THR A 450 -4.71 -19.57 20.45
C THR A 450 -4.66 -20.28 19.10
N LEU A 451 -4.01 -19.66 18.11
CA LEU A 451 -3.91 -20.21 16.76
C LEU A 451 -3.36 -21.65 16.71
N ASN A 452 -2.48 -22.03 17.64
CA ASN A 452 -1.91 -23.38 17.73
C ASN A 452 -2.94 -24.44 18.14
N GLU A 453 -4.02 -24.07 18.83
CA GLU A 453 -5.07 -25.01 19.23
C GLU A 453 -5.80 -25.58 18.01
N LEU A 454 -5.89 -24.80 16.92
CA LEU A 454 -6.53 -25.24 15.66
C LEU A 454 -5.82 -26.44 15.02
N ASN A 455 -4.51 -26.59 15.25
CA ASN A 455 -3.72 -27.65 14.64
C ASN A 455 -4.08 -29.05 15.16
N TYR A 456 -4.76 -29.13 16.31
CA TYR A 456 -5.10 -30.38 16.98
C TYR A 456 -6.61 -30.58 17.10
N LEU A 457 -7.41 -29.81 16.35
CA LEU A 457 -8.85 -29.92 16.38
C LEU A 457 -9.32 -31.19 15.67
N ASP A 458 -9.95 -32.06 16.45
CA ASP A 458 -10.90 -33.08 16.01
C ASP A 458 -12.34 -32.60 16.28
N SER A 459 -13.34 -33.38 15.89
CA SER A 459 -14.76 -33.01 16.06
C SER A 459 -15.14 -32.75 17.52
N ASN A 460 -14.54 -33.47 18.48
CA ASN A 460 -14.86 -33.30 19.90
C ASN A 460 -14.23 -32.03 20.46
N SER A 461 -12.94 -31.80 20.19
CA SER A 461 -12.23 -30.60 20.62
C SER A 461 -12.73 -29.33 19.92
N PHE A 462 -13.24 -29.44 18.69
CA PHE A 462 -13.94 -28.33 18.03
C PHE A 462 -15.24 -27.98 18.76
N PHE A 463 -16.05 -28.98 19.11
CA PHE A 463 -17.23 -28.74 19.94
C PHE A 463 -16.88 -28.19 21.32
N ASP A 464 -15.83 -28.70 21.98
CA ASP A 464 -15.36 -28.20 23.27
C ASP A 464 -14.87 -26.74 23.17
N LEU A 465 -14.27 -26.35 22.04
CA LEU A 465 -13.91 -24.96 21.76
C LEU A 465 -15.17 -24.06 21.71
N HIS A 466 -16.20 -24.46 20.98
CA HIS A 466 -17.49 -23.76 20.96
C HIS A 466 -18.09 -23.65 22.38
N LEU A 467 -18.12 -24.76 23.13
CA LEU A 467 -18.57 -24.79 24.53
C LEU A 467 -17.83 -23.77 25.39
N ARG A 468 -16.49 -23.76 25.32
CA ARG A 468 -15.64 -22.86 26.10
C ARG A 468 -15.85 -21.39 25.73
N VAL A 469 -15.90 -21.07 24.44
CA VAL A 469 -16.06 -19.69 23.95
C VAL A 469 -17.39 -19.11 24.41
N TYR A 470 -18.49 -19.83 24.17
CA TYR A 470 -19.83 -19.40 24.57
C TYR A 470 -19.96 -19.27 26.08
N ALA A 471 -19.42 -20.23 26.84
CA ALA A 471 -19.47 -20.16 28.29
C ALA A 471 -18.71 -18.93 28.81
N THR A 472 -17.59 -18.58 28.17
CA THR A 472 -16.82 -17.36 28.46
C THR A 472 -17.59 -16.09 28.11
N ARG A 473 -18.20 -16.03 26.93
CA ARG A 473 -19.04 -14.89 26.49
C ARG A 473 -20.25 -14.70 27.42
N LEU A 474 -20.90 -15.78 27.82
CA LEU A 474 -22.03 -15.76 28.73
C LEU A 474 -21.62 -15.34 30.14
N HIS A 475 -20.45 -15.77 30.62
CA HIS A 475 -19.87 -15.30 31.88
C HIS A 475 -19.53 -13.81 31.85
N ALA A 476 -19.05 -13.31 30.71
CA ALA A 476 -18.79 -11.88 30.51
C ALA A 476 -20.09 -11.04 30.54
N ILE A 477 -21.16 -11.50 29.89
CA ILE A 477 -22.50 -10.89 30.01
C ILE A 477 -22.98 -10.90 31.46
N TYR A 478 -22.82 -12.03 32.15
CA TYR A 478 -23.12 -12.18 33.57
C TYR A 478 -22.33 -11.14 34.41
N CYS A 479 -21.05 -10.94 34.13
CA CYS A 479 -20.23 -9.94 34.82
C CYS A 479 -20.56 -8.48 34.44
N SER A 480 -21.51 -8.25 33.52
CA SER A 480 -21.82 -6.94 32.93
C SER A 480 -20.63 -6.31 32.20
N THR A 481 -19.81 -7.15 31.58
CA THR A 481 -18.67 -6.79 30.72
C THR A 481 -18.74 -7.57 29.41
N PRO A 482 -19.84 -7.47 28.64
CA PRO A 482 -20.01 -8.24 27.41
C PRO A 482 -18.92 -7.91 26.38
N TYR A 483 -18.58 -8.89 25.54
CA TYR A 483 -17.68 -8.68 24.41
C TYR A 483 -18.42 -7.94 23.29
N THR A 484 -17.67 -7.28 22.40
CA THR A 484 -18.23 -6.69 21.18
C THR A 484 -17.75 -7.51 20.00
N ILE A 485 -18.61 -8.37 19.45
CA ILE A 485 -18.28 -9.27 18.34
C ILE A 485 -19.03 -8.79 17.11
N ASN A 486 -18.34 -8.65 15.97
CA ASN A 486 -18.92 -8.12 14.72
C ASN A 486 -19.63 -6.77 14.89
N ASN A 487 -19.02 -5.86 15.68
CA ASN A 487 -19.57 -4.54 16.02
C ASN A 487 -20.92 -4.59 16.77
N GLN A 488 -21.28 -5.72 17.37
CA GLN A 488 -22.46 -5.89 18.21
C GLN A 488 -22.07 -6.31 19.62
N GLU A 489 -22.66 -5.66 20.62
CA GLU A 489 -22.46 -6.02 22.02
C GLU A 489 -23.17 -7.34 22.31
N ASP A 490 -22.40 -8.30 22.84
CA ASP A 490 -22.89 -9.62 23.21
C ASP A 490 -24.05 -9.50 24.20
N ASN A 491 -25.12 -10.21 23.91
CA ASN A 491 -26.24 -10.37 24.83
C ASN A 491 -26.75 -11.80 24.73
N VAL A 492 -27.65 -12.17 25.66
CA VAL A 492 -28.13 -13.55 25.71
C VAL A 492 -28.96 -13.91 24.47
N ALA A 493 -29.65 -12.95 23.83
CA ALA A 493 -30.47 -13.24 22.66
C ALA A 493 -29.58 -13.59 21.48
N THR A 494 -28.54 -12.78 21.23
CA THR A 494 -27.57 -13.05 20.15
C THR A 494 -26.87 -14.39 20.35
N LEU A 495 -26.43 -14.73 21.57
CA LEU A 495 -25.84 -16.04 21.87
C LEU A 495 -26.82 -17.20 21.64
N LEU A 496 -28.10 -17.04 21.99
CA LEU A 496 -29.11 -18.07 21.75
C LEU A 496 -29.41 -18.24 20.26
N ASP A 497 -29.43 -17.15 19.51
CA ASP A 497 -29.67 -17.14 18.07
C ASP A 497 -28.52 -17.78 17.28
N GLU A 498 -27.31 -17.81 17.82
CA GLU A 498 -26.16 -18.49 17.21
C GLU A 498 -26.13 -20.01 17.47
N LEU A 499 -26.84 -20.54 18.49
CA LEU A 499 -26.83 -21.97 18.84
C LEU A 499 -27.18 -22.94 17.69
N PRO A 500 -28.16 -22.65 16.82
CA PRO A 500 -28.43 -23.50 15.66
C PRO A 500 -27.22 -23.61 14.72
N ASN A 501 -26.46 -22.53 14.54
CA ASN A 501 -25.26 -22.55 13.70
C ASN A 501 -24.17 -23.40 14.35
N VAL A 502 -23.97 -23.32 15.67
CA VAL A 502 -23.04 -24.21 16.38
C VAL A 502 -23.41 -25.68 16.21
N ALA A 503 -24.70 -26.01 16.27
CA ALA A 503 -25.18 -27.36 16.06
C ALA A 503 -24.85 -27.87 14.63
N ILE A 504 -25.01 -27.00 13.63
CA ILE A 504 -24.64 -27.28 12.23
C ILE A 504 -23.11 -27.46 12.11
N ASP A 505 -22.34 -26.51 12.63
CA ASP A 505 -20.87 -26.49 12.55
C ASP A 505 -20.24 -27.74 13.18
N CYS A 506 -20.78 -28.18 14.32
CA CYS A 506 -20.28 -29.35 15.04
C CYS A 506 -20.90 -30.68 14.55
N GLY A 507 -21.94 -30.64 13.71
CA GLY A 507 -22.69 -31.84 13.31
C GLY A 507 -23.42 -32.54 14.47
N ILE A 508 -23.89 -31.79 15.46
CA ILE A 508 -24.52 -32.30 16.68
C ILE A 508 -25.99 -31.83 16.76
N ASP A 509 -26.87 -32.65 17.33
CA ASP A 509 -28.27 -32.24 17.56
C ASP A 509 -28.37 -31.01 18.48
N ILE A 510 -29.18 -30.03 18.11
CA ILE A 510 -29.34 -28.76 18.85
C ILE A 510 -29.72 -28.97 20.32
N ASN A 511 -30.48 -30.02 20.66
CA ASN A 511 -30.83 -30.29 22.05
C ASN A 511 -29.61 -30.77 22.84
N GLN A 512 -28.74 -31.58 22.24
CA GLN A 512 -27.50 -32.00 22.88
C GLN A 512 -26.55 -30.83 23.11
N VAL A 513 -26.45 -29.94 22.12
CA VAL A 513 -25.69 -28.69 22.21
C VAL A 513 -26.20 -27.83 23.36
N GLN A 514 -27.52 -27.59 23.43
CA GLN A 514 -28.15 -26.86 24.53
C GLN A 514 -27.86 -27.49 25.89
N GLN A 515 -28.04 -28.81 26.05
CA GLN A 515 -27.79 -29.50 27.32
C GLN A 515 -26.35 -29.32 27.80
N ARG A 516 -25.37 -29.44 26.90
CA ARG A 516 -23.95 -29.28 27.21
C ARG A 516 -23.60 -27.83 27.59
N PHE A 517 -24.18 -26.85 26.90
CA PHE A 517 -24.01 -25.44 27.26
C PHE A 517 -24.56 -25.13 28.66
N PHE A 518 -25.78 -25.56 28.97
CA PHE A 518 -26.36 -25.34 30.31
C PHE A 518 -25.57 -26.04 31.40
N GLN A 519 -25.08 -27.26 31.15
CA GLN A 519 -24.19 -27.96 32.08
C GLN A 519 -22.92 -27.14 32.36
N GLN A 520 -22.27 -26.61 31.32
CA GLN A 520 -21.04 -25.81 31.47
C GLN A 520 -21.30 -24.51 32.23
N LEU A 521 -22.40 -23.82 31.95
CA LEU A 521 -22.81 -22.61 32.65
C LEU A 521 -23.04 -22.87 34.15
N ILE A 522 -23.68 -23.99 34.49
CA ILE A 522 -23.92 -24.38 35.88
C ILE A 522 -22.60 -24.69 36.60
N SER A 523 -21.64 -25.29 35.90
CA SER A 523 -20.28 -25.50 36.42
C SER A 523 -19.57 -24.18 36.74
N ILE A 524 -19.68 -23.18 35.86
CA ILE A 524 -19.12 -21.83 36.10
C ILE A 524 -19.77 -21.16 37.30
N ILE A 525 -21.12 -21.16 37.37
CA ILE A 525 -21.86 -20.59 38.51
C ILE A 525 -21.40 -21.25 39.82
N ARG A 526 -21.21 -22.58 39.82
CA ARG A 526 -20.72 -23.31 40.98
C ARG A 526 -19.33 -22.86 41.42
N ILE A 527 -18.40 -22.67 40.49
CA ILE A 527 -17.03 -22.20 40.78
C ILE A 527 -17.07 -20.78 41.36
N ASP A 528 -17.86 -19.88 40.75
CA ASP A 528 -18.02 -18.50 41.22
C ASP A 528 -18.62 -18.45 42.63
N LEU A 529 -19.65 -19.25 42.91
CA LEU A 529 -20.24 -19.34 44.24
C LEU A 529 -19.27 -19.93 45.27
N ALA A 530 -18.39 -20.85 44.86
CA ALA A 530 -17.37 -21.43 45.75
C ALA A 530 -16.21 -20.48 46.05
N THR A 531 -15.85 -19.59 45.11
CA THR A 531 -14.77 -18.60 45.28
C THR A 531 -15.21 -17.37 46.06
N ILE A 532 -16.50 -17.01 46.00
CA ILE A 532 -17.09 -16.00 46.88
C ILE A 532 -17.08 -16.56 48.31
N ASN A 533 -16.02 -16.23 49.06
CA ASN A 533 -15.71 -16.73 50.41
C ASN A 533 -16.69 -16.22 51.51
N ARG A 534 -17.94 -15.94 51.14
CA ARG A 534 -19.03 -15.44 51.98
C ARG A 534 -20.17 -16.45 51.89
N LYS A 535 -20.34 -17.24 52.95
CA LYS A 535 -21.48 -18.17 53.14
C LYS A 535 -22.78 -17.38 53.25
N LEU A 536 -23.32 -16.95 52.11
CA LEU A 536 -24.60 -16.27 52.03
C LEU A 536 -25.69 -17.32 51.79
N PRO A 537 -26.81 -17.30 52.53
CA PRO A 537 -27.84 -18.34 52.47
C PRO A 537 -28.37 -18.61 51.05
N LEU A 538 -28.49 -17.56 50.22
CA LEU A 538 -28.94 -17.70 48.83
C LEU A 538 -27.95 -18.54 48.00
N TYR A 539 -26.65 -18.35 48.21
CA TYR A 539 -25.59 -19.04 47.47
C TYR A 539 -25.51 -20.52 47.87
N ASP A 540 -25.63 -20.82 49.17
CA ASP A 540 -25.67 -22.19 49.67
C ASP A 540 -26.89 -22.96 49.13
N GLU A 541 -28.06 -22.31 49.01
CA GLU A 541 -29.27 -22.95 48.49
C GLU A 541 -29.20 -23.22 46.97
N ILE A 542 -28.56 -22.32 46.20
CA ILE A 542 -28.29 -22.55 44.78
C ILE A 542 -27.31 -23.71 44.59
N LEU A 543 -26.21 -23.72 45.35
CA LEU A 543 -25.25 -24.83 45.35
C LEU A 543 -25.92 -26.15 45.74
N HIS A 544 -26.82 -26.15 46.72
CA HIS A 544 -27.58 -27.32 47.10
C HIS A 544 -28.47 -27.84 45.95
N LYS A 545 -29.19 -26.95 45.24
CA LYS A 545 -30.03 -27.32 44.09
C LYS A 545 -29.19 -27.92 42.95
N ILE A 546 -28.02 -27.35 42.67
CA ILE A 546 -27.07 -27.88 41.67
C ILE A 546 -26.60 -29.28 42.08
N ASN A 547 -26.07 -29.43 43.30
CA ASN A 547 -25.55 -30.70 43.82
C ASN A 547 -26.63 -31.80 43.91
N HIS A 548 -27.87 -31.42 44.22
CA HIS A 548 -28.99 -32.37 44.27
C HIS A 548 -29.37 -32.88 42.88
N ALA A 549 -29.42 -31.99 41.89
CA ALA A 549 -29.69 -32.37 40.51
C ALA A 549 -28.58 -33.30 39.95
N GLU A 550 -27.30 -32.96 40.14
CA GLU A 550 -26.18 -33.83 39.72
C GLU A 550 -26.30 -35.26 40.27
N LYS A 551 -26.68 -35.40 41.55
CA LYS A 551 -26.87 -36.72 42.19
C LYS A 551 -28.05 -37.52 41.62
N ALA A 552 -29.01 -36.87 40.96
CA ALA A 552 -30.16 -37.53 40.37
C ALA A 552 -29.87 -38.15 38.98
N MET A 553 -28.67 -37.96 38.41
CA MET A 553 -28.14 -38.59 37.18
C MET A 553 -28.98 -38.52 35.88
N GLN A 554 -30.12 -37.83 35.85
CA GLN A 554 -30.83 -37.44 34.63
C GLN A 554 -31.33 -36.01 34.78
N VAL A 555 -30.46 -35.05 34.46
CA VAL A 555 -30.79 -33.63 34.58
C VAL A 555 -30.98 -33.05 33.19
N ASP A 556 -32.21 -32.62 32.91
CA ASP A 556 -32.43 -31.58 31.92
C ASP A 556 -31.85 -30.27 32.49
N TRP A 557 -30.62 -29.97 32.09
CA TRP A 557 -29.85 -28.83 32.59
C TRP A 557 -30.53 -27.49 32.28
N ARG A 558 -31.31 -27.44 31.20
CA ARG A 558 -32.15 -26.28 30.88
C ARG A 558 -33.24 -26.09 31.93
N THR A 559 -33.93 -27.17 32.29
CA THR A 559 -34.95 -27.13 33.37
C THR A 559 -34.32 -26.74 34.70
N LEU A 560 -33.13 -27.27 35.04
CA LEU A 560 -32.43 -26.88 36.26
C LEU A 560 -32.05 -25.39 36.25
N PHE A 561 -31.50 -24.89 35.15
CA PHE A 561 -31.14 -23.48 35.00
C PHE A 561 -32.36 -22.57 35.18
N ASN A 562 -33.48 -22.90 34.53
CA ASN A 562 -34.75 -22.19 34.68
C ASN A 562 -35.28 -22.23 36.13
N ASN A 563 -35.11 -23.36 36.82
CA ASN A 563 -35.49 -23.49 38.22
C ASN A 563 -34.62 -22.63 39.16
N ILE A 564 -33.31 -22.53 38.89
CA ILE A 564 -32.41 -21.64 39.62
C ILE A 564 -32.81 -20.19 39.39
N ILE A 565 -33.07 -19.80 38.14
CA ILE A 565 -33.58 -18.46 37.78
C ILE A 565 -34.85 -18.13 38.54
N LYS A 566 -35.84 -19.03 38.50
CA LYS A 566 -37.14 -18.83 39.14
C LYS A 566 -36.96 -18.64 40.64
N PHE A 567 -36.19 -19.51 41.27
CA PHE A 567 -35.85 -19.42 42.69
C PHE A 567 -35.19 -18.08 43.05
N VAL A 568 -34.20 -17.66 42.26
CA VAL A 568 -33.48 -16.41 42.49
C VAL A 568 -34.39 -15.21 42.36
N ASN A 569 -35.35 -15.24 41.44
CA ASN A 569 -36.22 -14.10 41.24
C ASN A 569 -37.50 -14.07 42.09
N ASP A 570 -37.92 -15.22 42.62
CA ASP A 570 -38.78 -15.28 43.80
C ASP A 570 -38.09 -14.62 45.01
N ALA A 571 -36.81 -14.95 45.26
CA ALA A 571 -36.05 -14.35 46.37
C ALA A 571 -35.84 -12.83 46.19
N HIS A 572 -35.60 -12.37 44.96
CA HIS A 572 -35.46 -10.94 44.64
C HIS A 572 -36.78 -10.17 44.82
N CYS A 573 -37.88 -10.67 44.26
CA CYS A 573 -39.20 -10.02 44.34
C CYS A 573 -39.73 -9.92 45.76
N GLN A 574 -39.48 -10.92 46.61
CA GLN A 574 -39.84 -10.88 48.04
C GLN A 574 -39.16 -9.74 48.82
N THR A 575 -38.01 -9.24 48.35
CA THR A 575 -37.34 -8.08 48.96
C THR A 575 -37.87 -6.73 48.51
N ASN A 576 -38.32 -6.60 47.25
CA ASN A 576 -38.83 -5.35 46.68
C ASN A 576 -40.31 -5.09 47.02
N ALA A 577 -41.10 -6.13 47.31
CA ALA A 577 -42.51 -6.01 47.70
C ALA A 577 -42.75 -5.38 49.10
N ASN A 578 -41.70 -5.03 49.86
CA ASN A 578 -41.82 -4.38 51.17
C ASN A 578 -41.59 -2.85 51.12
N ARG A 579 -42.18 -2.15 50.14
CA ARG A 579 -42.49 -0.71 50.30
C ARG A 579 -43.93 -0.59 50.83
N PRO A 580 -44.16 -0.07 52.05
CA PRO A 580 -45.51 0.09 52.55
C PRO A 580 -46.20 1.24 51.79
N ILE A 581 -47.22 0.92 51.01
CA ILE A 581 -48.22 1.91 50.59
C ILE A 581 -49.15 2.15 51.79
N SER A 582 -49.33 3.43 52.08
CA SER A 582 -49.98 4.06 53.22
C SER A 582 -51.41 3.62 53.55
N PHE A 583 -51.71 3.62 54.86
CA PHE A 583 -52.94 4.08 55.55
C PHE A 583 -54.29 4.12 54.78
N LEU A 584 -55.29 3.39 55.29
CA LEU A 584 -56.52 3.97 55.89
C LEU A 584 -57.52 2.88 56.38
N THR A 585 -57.64 2.80 57.71
CA THR A 585 -58.86 2.61 58.54
C THR A 585 -60.08 1.81 58.03
N LYS A 586 -60.54 0.82 58.83
CA LYS A 586 -61.69 0.97 59.77
C LYS A 586 -61.98 -0.30 60.62
N LYS A 587 -62.08 -0.04 61.94
CA LYS A 587 -62.86 -0.61 63.06
C LYS A 587 -63.81 -1.81 62.85
N GLN A 588 -63.72 -2.81 63.74
CA GLN A 588 -64.70 -3.26 64.79
C GLN A 588 -65.30 -4.63 64.40
N THR A 589 -65.58 -5.66 65.22
CA THR A 589 -65.57 -5.91 66.68
C THR A 589 -65.74 -7.42 66.94
N GLN A 590 -65.24 -7.88 68.10
CA GLN A 590 -65.78 -8.94 68.99
C GLN A 590 -65.70 -10.46 68.69
N THR A 591 -65.07 -11.12 69.68
CA THR A 591 -65.36 -12.41 70.34
C THR A 591 -65.29 -13.74 69.58
N SER A 592 -64.36 -14.62 69.99
CA SER A 592 -64.60 -15.60 71.06
C SER A 592 -63.36 -16.48 71.31
N LYS A 593 -63.32 -17.10 72.50
CA LYS A 593 -62.25 -17.92 73.08
C LYS A 593 -62.26 -19.35 72.52
N TYR A 594 -61.09 -20.00 72.67
CA TYR A 594 -60.77 -21.44 72.53
C TYR A 594 -60.45 -21.98 71.13
N SER A 595 -59.18 -22.26 70.88
CA SER A 595 -58.69 -23.64 70.94
C SER A 595 -57.17 -23.70 70.79
N PHE A 596 -56.56 -24.32 71.79
CA PHE A 596 -55.19 -24.78 71.85
C PHE A 596 -55.00 -25.90 70.80
N PHE A 597 -54.05 -25.75 69.88
CA PHE A 597 -52.96 -26.70 69.57
C PHE A 597 -52.35 -26.41 68.17
N TYR A 598 -51.04 -26.63 68.07
CA TYR A 598 -50.21 -26.64 66.85
C TYR A 598 -49.91 -25.31 66.14
N GLN A 599 -48.77 -24.69 66.48
CA GLN A 599 -47.55 -24.77 65.64
C GLN A 599 -46.49 -23.81 66.16
N LYS A 600 -45.30 -24.37 66.36
CA LYS A 600 -44.02 -23.69 66.48
C LYS A 600 -43.77 -22.94 65.16
N ARG A 601 -44.33 -21.75 64.99
CA ARG A 601 -43.92 -20.80 63.96
C ARG A 601 -42.50 -20.38 64.31
N GLN A 602 -41.52 -21.06 63.70
CA GLN A 602 -40.24 -20.44 63.41
C GLN A 602 -40.57 -19.10 62.75
N LYS A 603 -40.17 -18.01 63.40
CA LYS A 603 -40.07 -16.72 62.74
C LYS A 603 -39.22 -16.97 61.49
N ILE A 604 -39.85 -16.92 60.33
CA ILE A 604 -39.16 -16.64 59.09
C ILE A 604 -38.65 -15.22 59.30
N GLU A 605 -37.45 -15.08 59.87
CA GLU A 605 -36.69 -13.87 59.71
C GLU A 605 -36.60 -13.67 58.21
N LYS A 606 -37.27 -12.64 57.71
CA LYS A 606 -37.16 -12.22 56.32
C LYS A 606 -35.72 -11.76 56.15
N ILE A 607 -34.86 -12.68 55.72
CA ILE A 607 -33.47 -12.40 55.38
C ILE A 607 -33.53 -11.44 54.20
N SER A 608 -33.32 -10.15 54.46
CA SER A 608 -33.15 -9.18 53.40
C SER A 608 -31.86 -9.52 52.66
N LEU A 609 -31.94 -9.73 51.35
CA LEU A 609 -30.79 -9.98 50.50
C LEU A 609 -29.70 -8.92 50.77
N SER A 610 -28.48 -9.37 50.98
CA SER A 610 -27.30 -8.52 51.04
C SER A 610 -27.10 -7.75 49.73
N LYS A 611 -26.32 -6.68 49.74
CA LYS A 611 -26.00 -5.90 48.53
C LYS A 611 -25.40 -6.79 47.43
N GLN A 612 -24.65 -7.83 47.80
CA GLN A 612 -24.05 -8.78 46.87
C GLN A 612 -25.06 -9.79 46.33
N GLU A 613 -25.96 -10.31 47.18
CA GLU A 613 -27.06 -11.16 46.72
C GLU A 613 -28.03 -10.41 45.82
N LYS A 614 -28.32 -9.13 46.10
CA LYS A 614 -29.14 -8.28 45.21
C LYS A 614 -28.48 -8.11 43.84
N LYS A 615 -27.19 -7.78 43.81
CA LYS A 615 -26.43 -7.65 42.55
C LYS A 615 -26.42 -8.97 41.78
N PHE A 616 -26.21 -10.10 42.47
CA PHE A 616 -26.25 -11.44 41.89
C PHE A 616 -27.64 -11.80 41.34
N CYS A 617 -28.72 -11.51 42.09
CA CYS A 617 -30.10 -11.69 41.64
C CYS A 617 -30.40 -10.87 40.39
N GLU A 618 -30.02 -9.59 40.38
CA GLU A 618 -30.16 -8.71 39.22
C GLU A 618 -29.42 -9.26 38.00
N THR A 619 -28.22 -9.81 38.21
CA THR A 619 -27.45 -10.45 37.15
C THR A 619 -28.13 -11.71 36.60
N LEU A 620 -28.56 -12.65 37.44
CA LEU A 620 -29.26 -13.86 36.96
C LEU A 620 -30.61 -13.52 36.32
N LEU A 621 -31.29 -12.48 36.79
CA LEU A 621 -32.51 -11.95 36.19
C LEU A 621 -32.29 -11.38 34.80
N LYS A 622 -31.18 -10.67 34.58
CA LYS A 622 -30.81 -10.22 33.24
C LYS A 622 -30.59 -11.39 32.28
N LEU A 623 -29.99 -12.49 32.75
CA LEU A 623 -29.85 -13.70 31.93
C LEU A 623 -31.21 -14.37 31.63
N ALA A 624 -32.14 -14.30 32.58
CA ALA A 624 -33.47 -14.90 32.47
C ALA A 624 -34.43 -14.14 31.56
N ASN A 625 -34.44 -12.81 31.62
CA ASN A 625 -35.40 -11.96 30.91
C ASN A 625 -35.15 -11.90 29.39
N VAL A 626 -34.14 -12.60 28.90
CA VAL A 626 -33.78 -12.66 27.49
C VAL A 626 -34.31 -13.94 26.81
N THR A 627 -35.07 -14.78 27.52
CA THR A 627 -35.72 -15.95 26.91
C THR A 627 -36.94 -15.56 26.05
N VAL A 628 -36.70 -15.48 24.74
CA VAL A 628 -37.53 -15.97 23.61
C VAL A 628 -38.89 -15.28 23.36
N ASN A 629 -38.87 -14.27 22.49
CA ASN A 629 -39.94 -14.03 21.52
C ASN A 629 -39.71 -14.92 20.28
N THR A 630 -40.00 -16.22 20.35
CA THR A 630 -40.09 -17.05 19.14
C THR A 630 -41.42 -16.75 18.47
N GLN A 631 -41.43 -15.90 17.44
CA GLN A 631 -42.44 -16.05 16.39
C GLN A 631 -42.00 -17.20 15.48
N PRO A 632 -42.91 -18.12 15.11
CA PRO A 632 -42.60 -19.16 14.15
C PRO A 632 -42.33 -18.52 12.79
N ILE A 633 -41.11 -18.71 12.27
CA ILE A 633 -40.78 -18.42 10.87
C ILE A 633 -41.65 -19.35 10.02
N SER A 634 -42.58 -18.78 9.26
CA SER A 634 -43.38 -19.55 8.31
C SER A 634 -42.48 -19.98 7.16
N THR A 635 -42.39 -21.29 6.98
CA THR A 635 -41.84 -21.90 5.77
C THR A 635 -42.77 -21.58 4.60
N ALA A 636 -42.35 -20.69 3.71
CA ALA A 636 -42.96 -20.51 2.41
C ALA A 636 -41.88 -20.28 1.33
N LYS A 637 -41.45 -21.37 0.69
CA LYS A 637 -41.41 -21.48 -0.78
C LYS A 637 -41.10 -22.91 -1.20
N SER A 638 -42.17 -23.61 -1.55
CA SER A 638 -42.15 -24.67 -2.55
C SER A 638 -41.71 -24.06 -3.89
N MET A 639 -40.56 -24.48 -4.41
CA MET A 639 -40.36 -24.51 -5.86
C MET A 639 -40.75 -25.90 -6.34
N SER A 640 -41.89 -25.95 -7.03
CA SER A 640 -42.24 -27.00 -7.97
C SER A 640 -41.30 -26.94 -9.17
N ILE A 641 -40.79 -28.13 -9.53
CA ILE A 641 -40.16 -28.60 -10.78
C ILE A 641 -39.89 -27.53 -11.86
#